data_AF-A0A6A6R2C4-F1
#
_entry.id   AF-A0A6A6R2C4-F1
#
_cell.length_a   1.000
_cell.length_b   1.000
_cell.length_c   1.000
_cell.angle_alpha   90.00
_cell.angle_beta   90.00
_cell.angle_gamma   90.00
#
_symmetry.space_group_name_H-M   'P 1'
#
loop_
_entity.id
_entity.type
_entity.pdbx_description
1 polymer ?
#
loop_
_entity_poly.entity_id
_entity_poly.type
_entity_poly.pdbx_seq_one_letter_code
_entity_poly.pdbx_strand_id
1 'polypeptide(L)'
;MSETFHWSLPGLDRAHFTALANLLSLRNGGQVEDAPLPADLLEEHDEDESDVASVRTAKADQIAYSGHDGLKRKFLDCLAEFAANKKGGRTVATTAMKESEDSVTLWISRNEGFPELDRSVYDNLSELLGRLANSKGKQDEIAKEELWNEMLAYHQDRIQSDYIPSLRADFKAVGNDVPIDYKLSALQQLVFGVVNPGQSTINHYSKLITAAYELRITKTAEETMHISPNATSRTKKLWVDICLLARLRVALQKFVETAHILPSFHNVTITLLARGSVSVKPSERPLGLKQIFDILRLDLDDSTVKSVMNQTCTLNRVRQEFSTRQKQKLNVHAEVQMLLFLCSSEPANRASLPYFGCSKYCCFMCARLLKFHGKFATRGCHGRLFRPWTVPEAAGLRLSQANRLVRSLIQLQEDVEKELKSNLKRIIRQKRTSAVGGSSVQAYQAGDTRKRSTTTRSSENPYADDHQELDDELGECQECPRLTSRTCSFCNRDLFCSEICEQKRSGPHLYTCTKRPLTTADSLYRSLGSDVLPTDADVLEDFGFNHLPSFADQSNLMGLYKGLYLSDKVTEEDLHNWRTEGTLVANIKAFFFRIPEAYRGGYFPWFLEHTHILEKPLSGKEATEKMVATFFDQANSYLTPEDQGKKPQELKPDAKAACYFMLAEVLHSAHPNPVEENWYTFGFCTCLDDYEERTLGGLYQKLLIGDKLFPGAGWNRVFKIPTFTEFWQAFEAGSLIELMDSCGLKEDQSSFRHLESFLSTPASHPSVWGLKQFLVINQPAEHPPSPALAVDYGFMNCRSFEETCTLMEIYKRLLQQADPLDLQKACLAGKLFEFAEKYSTMKPEWRRLMGNVYPLQDFNLSAGRGLDGPKTGGCWR
;
A
#
# COMPACT_ATOMS: atom_id res chain seq x y z
N MET A 1 -0.86 -0.37 40.43
CA MET A 1 -2.08 -1.17 40.58
C MET A 1 -2.31 -1.90 39.26
N SER A 2 -2.27 -3.23 39.25
CA SER A 2 -2.58 -4.04 38.07
C SER A 2 -4.09 -4.03 37.86
N GLU A 3 -4.55 -3.69 36.66
CA GLU A 3 -5.95 -3.86 36.31
C GLU A 3 -6.16 -5.19 35.61
N THR A 4 -7.36 -5.73 35.80
CA THR A 4 -7.84 -6.92 35.10
C THR A 4 -8.83 -6.47 34.05
N PHE A 5 -8.63 -6.88 32.80
CA PHE A 5 -9.65 -6.73 31.76
C PHE A 5 -10.77 -7.73 32.05
N HIS A 6 -11.98 -7.20 32.26
CA HIS A 6 -13.22 -7.96 32.35
C HIS A 6 -14.24 -7.43 31.36
N TRP A 7 -15.09 -8.32 30.86
CA TRP A 7 -16.16 -7.97 29.94
C TRP A 7 -17.31 -7.19 30.60
N SER A 8 -17.30 -7.02 31.92
CA SER A 8 -18.28 -6.24 32.68
C SER A 8 -17.97 -4.74 32.76
N LEU A 9 -16.90 -4.29 32.09
CA LEU A 9 -16.53 -2.87 32.06
C LEU A 9 -17.55 -2.03 31.25
N PRO A 10 -17.78 -0.76 31.62
CA PRO A 10 -18.76 0.09 30.94
C PRO A 10 -18.55 0.16 29.43
N GLY A 11 -19.62 -0.03 28.66
CA GLY A 11 -19.59 -0.01 27.19
C GLY A 11 -19.26 -1.35 26.53
N LEU A 12 -18.94 -2.40 27.31
CA LEU A 12 -18.74 -3.75 26.82
C LEU A 12 -19.74 -4.71 27.47
N ASP A 13 -20.28 -5.62 26.67
CA ASP A 13 -21.00 -6.78 27.16
C ASP A 13 -20.60 -8.00 26.30
N ARG A 14 -20.13 -9.06 26.95
CA ARG A 14 -19.62 -10.24 26.25
C ARG A 14 -20.69 -10.94 25.43
N ALA A 15 -21.92 -11.04 25.95
CA ALA A 15 -22.99 -11.73 25.27
C ALA A 15 -23.39 -10.97 24.00
N HIS A 16 -23.48 -9.64 24.09
CA HIS A 16 -23.73 -8.74 22.98
C HIS A 16 -22.62 -8.85 21.92
N PHE A 17 -21.35 -8.65 22.31
CA PHE A 17 -20.22 -8.71 21.39
C PHE A 17 -20.14 -10.07 20.67
N THR A 18 -20.24 -11.16 21.43
CA THR A 18 -20.21 -12.53 20.87
C THR A 18 -21.35 -12.75 19.89
N ALA A 19 -22.52 -12.20 20.19
CA ALA A 19 -23.69 -12.33 19.33
C ALA A 19 -23.58 -11.54 18.04
N LEU A 20 -23.09 -10.30 18.08
CA LEU A 20 -22.78 -9.52 16.88
C LEU A 20 -21.75 -10.22 15.99
N ALA A 21 -20.63 -10.67 16.56
CA ALA A 21 -19.59 -11.38 15.82
C ALA A 21 -20.12 -12.69 15.20
N ASN A 22 -20.92 -13.46 15.95
CA ASN A 22 -21.54 -14.68 15.43
C ASN A 22 -22.54 -14.39 14.30
N LEU A 23 -23.31 -13.30 14.39
CA LEU A 23 -24.23 -12.88 13.33
C LEU A 23 -23.46 -12.47 12.08
N LEU A 24 -22.44 -11.63 12.21
CA LEU A 24 -21.61 -11.20 11.08
C LEU A 24 -20.89 -12.40 10.43
N SER A 25 -20.42 -13.37 11.22
CA SER A 25 -19.76 -14.57 10.69
C SER A 25 -20.68 -15.46 9.84
N LEU A 26 -22.01 -15.31 9.96
CA LEU A 26 -22.99 -16.02 9.12
C LEU A 26 -23.17 -15.35 7.76
N ARG A 27 -23.04 -14.03 7.71
CA ARG A 27 -23.10 -13.23 6.47
C ARG A 27 -22.05 -13.73 5.48
N ASN A 28 -22.45 -13.97 4.22
CA ASN A 28 -21.56 -14.39 3.12
C ASN A 28 -20.57 -15.54 3.48
N GLY A 29 -20.98 -16.52 4.29
CA GLY A 29 -20.11 -17.64 4.68
C GLY A 29 -18.92 -17.24 5.58
N GLY A 30 -19.00 -16.05 6.18
CA GLY A 30 -18.01 -15.40 7.01
C GLY A 30 -17.10 -14.42 6.26
N GLN A 31 -17.30 -14.18 4.95
CA GLN A 31 -16.51 -13.21 4.19
C GLN A 31 -17.10 -11.80 4.40
N VAL A 32 -16.38 -10.93 5.10
CA VAL A 32 -16.83 -9.58 5.47
C VAL A 32 -16.36 -8.54 4.44
N GLU A 33 -15.08 -8.61 4.05
CA GLU A 33 -14.45 -7.72 3.07
C GLU A 33 -13.72 -8.55 2.00
N ASP A 34 -13.45 -7.97 0.82
CA ASP A 34 -12.68 -8.68 -0.21
C ASP A 34 -11.25 -8.91 0.29
N ALA A 35 -10.76 -10.15 0.16
CA ALA A 35 -9.34 -10.41 0.36
C ALA A 35 -8.54 -9.66 -0.74
N PRO A 36 -7.47 -8.92 -0.39
CA PRO A 36 -6.51 -8.41 -1.36
C PRO A 36 -6.05 -9.52 -2.31
N LEU A 37 -5.73 -9.19 -3.56
CA LEU A 37 -4.98 -10.10 -4.41
C LEU A 37 -3.66 -10.42 -3.68
N PRO A 38 -3.19 -11.68 -3.65
CA PRO A 38 -1.93 -11.99 -2.98
C PRO A 38 -0.79 -11.26 -3.69
N ALA A 39 -0.28 -10.18 -3.10
CA ALA A 39 1.00 -9.58 -3.50
C ALA A 39 2.16 -10.54 -3.16
N ASP A 40 1.99 -11.36 -2.11
CA ASP A 40 3.03 -12.26 -1.56
C ASP A 40 3.41 -13.45 -2.47
N LEU A 41 2.76 -13.66 -3.62
CA LEU A 41 3.23 -14.65 -4.59
C LEU A 41 4.17 -14.06 -5.64
N LEU A 42 4.21 -12.72 -5.78
CA LEU A 42 4.86 -12.03 -6.90
C LEU A 42 5.98 -11.05 -6.47
N GLU A 43 6.06 -10.65 -5.20
CA GLU A 43 7.17 -9.80 -4.69
C GLU A 43 8.34 -10.64 -4.11
N GLU A 44 8.83 -11.65 -4.83
CA GLU A 44 10.07 -12.35 -4.42
C GLU A 44 11.14 -12.39 -5.52
N HIS A 45 11.00 -11.58 -6.57
CA HIS A 45 12.06 -11.30 -7.53
C HIS A 45 12.11 -9.80 -7.80
N ASP A 46 12.83 -9.09 -6.94
CA ASP A 46 13.67 -7.91 -7.24
C ASP A 46 14.06 -7.27 -5.89
N GLU A 47 14.92 -7.95 -5.12
CA GLU A 47 15.82 -7.26 -4.18
C GLU A 47 17.10 -6.96 -4.98
N ASP A 48 17.01 -6.03 -5.94
CA ASP A 48 18.19 -5.28 -6.35
C ASP A 48 18.66 -4.47 -5.13
N GLU A 49 19.96 -4.56 -4.85
CA GLU A 49 20.67 -3.85 -3.80
C GLU A 49 20.35 -2.35 -3.78
N SER A 50 19.31 -1.93 -3.06
CA SER A 50 19.09 -0.53 -2.67
C SER A 50 18.20 -0.42 -1.43
N ASP A 51 18.47 -1.23 -0.42
CA ASP A 51 17.76 -1.18 0.86
C ASP A 51 18.29 -0.02 1.73
N VAL A 52 18.12 1.21 1.25
CA VAL A 52 18.33 2.46 2.01
C VAL A 52 17.18 3.44 1.72
N ALA A 53 15.94 2.99 1.94
CA ALA A 53 14.77 3.87 1.93
C ALA A 53 14.57 4.52 3.32
N SER A 54 14.91 5.82 3.41
CA SER A 54 14.37 6.87 4.29
C SER A 54 13.66 6.41 5.60
N VAL A 55 14.39 6.46 6.71
CA VAL A 55 13.84 6.26 8.06
C VAL A 55 13.09 7.52 8.51
N ARG A 56 11.75 7.47 8.55
CA ARG A 56 10.88 8.55 9.07
C ARG A 56 11.10 8.78 10.57
N THR A 57 11.89 9.79 10.92
CA THR A 57 12.46 10.01 12.26
C THR A 57 11.74 10.99 13.19
N ALA A 58 10.46 11.24 12.96
CA ALA A 58 9.62 12.05 13.85
C ALA A 58 9.22 11.36 15.18
N LYS A 59 9.77 10.18 15.52
CA LYS A 59 9.45 9.44 16.76
C LYS A 59 10.74 8.99 17.48
N ALA A 60 11.00 9.57 18.65
CA ALA A 60 12.19 9.32 19.47
C ALA A 60 12.40 7.85 19.88
N ASP A 61 11.39 6.98 19.76
CA ASP A 61 11.52 5.54 20.00
C ASP A 61 12.31 4.80 18.88
N GLN A 62 12.69 5.49 17.79
CA GLN A 62 13.31 4.86 16.61
C GLN A 62 14.83 4.63 16.66
N ILE A 63 15.54 5.04 17.72
CA ILE A 63 17.01 4.90 17.79
C ILE A 63 17.44 3.41 17.93
N ALA A 64 16.49 2.51 18.21
CA ALA A 64 16.70 1.05 18.20
C ALA A 64 16.31 0.35 16.88
N TYR A 65 15.87 1.08 15.85
CA TYR A 65 15.41 0.49 14.59
C TYR A 65 16.58 0.42 13.59
N SER A 66 17.07 -0.80 13.36
CA SER A 66 18.31 -1.08 12.62
C SER A 66 18.25 -0.91 11.10
N GLY A 67 17.32 -0.13 10.54
CA GLY A 67 17.13 0.01 9.07
C GLY A 67 16.61 -1.24 8.34
N HIS A 68 16.75 -2.43 8.93
CA HIS A 68 16.37 -3.73 8.37
C HIS A 68 14.91 -4.12 8.65
N ASP A 69 13.98 -3.16 8.60
CA ASP A 69 12.59 -3.37 8.98
C ASP A 69 11.89 -4.41 8.08
N GLY A 70 12.18 -4.40 6.77
CA GLY A 70 11.68 -5.40 5.82
C GLY A 70 12.15 -6.81 6.16
N LEU A 71 13.46 -6.98 6.36
CA LEU A 71 14.08 -8.25 6.73
C LEU A 71 13.50 -8.82 8.03
N LYS A 72 13.35 -7.99 9.07
CA LYS A 72 12.76 -8.40 10.36
C LYS A 72 11.31 -8.86 10.23
N ARG A 73 10.50 -8.13 9.47
CA ARG A 73 9.09 -8.49 9.22
C ARG A 73 9.02 -9.83 8.48
N LYS A 74 9.84 -10.01 7.45
CA LYS A 74 9.91 -11.27 6.69
C LYS A 74 10.39 -12.43 7.57
N PHE A 75 11.42 -12.22 8.39
CA PHE A 75 11.89 -13.21 9.37
C PHE A 75 10.77 -13.66 10.30
N LEU A 76 10.00 -12.71 10.87
CA LEU A 76 8.88 -13.01 11.75
C LEU A 76 7.77 -13.80 11.03
N ASP A 77 7.42 -13.45 9.80
CA ASP A 77 6.44 -14.20 9.00
C ASP A 77 6.93 -15.61 8.70
N CYS A 78 8.20 -15.78 8.29
CA CYS A 78 8.82 -17.09 8.09
C CYS A 78 8.82 -17.93 9.36
N LEU A 79 9.13 -17.33 10.51
CA LEU A 79 9.09 -18.00 11.82
C LEU A 79 7.67 -18.42 12.21
N ALA A 80 6.66 -17.59 11.90
CA ALA A 80 5.27 -17.95 12.14
C ALA A 80 4.81 -19.09 11.21
N GLU A 81 5.24 -19.08 9.95
CA GLU A 81 4.96 -20.15 8.97
C GLU A 81 5.63 -21.47 9.36
N PHE A 82 6.86 -21.43 9.85
CA PHE A 82 7.56 -22.57 10.46
C PHE A 82 6.78 -23.12 11.66
N ALA A 83 6.33 -22.23 12.56
CA ALA A 83 5.57 -22.63 13.73
C ALA A 83 4.21 -23.26 13.43
N ALA A 84 3.67 -23.02 12.24
CA ALA A 84 2.45 -23.67 11.75
C ALA A 84 2.73 -25.04 11.13
N ASN A 85 3.40 -25.95 11.83
CA ASN A 85 3.89 -27.21 11.26
C ASN A 85 2.82 -28.24 10.82
N LYS A 86 1.52 -28.01 11.04
CA LYS A 86 0.44 -28.88 10.52
C LYS A 86 -0.59 -28.09 9.73
N LYS A 87 -1.32 -28.74 8.82
CA LYS A 87 -2.42 -28.11 8.08
C LYS A 87 -3.60 -27.78 9.00
N GLY A 88 -4.27 -26.66 8.70
CA GLY A 88 -5.50 -26.25 9.38
C GLY A 88 -5.42 -24.93 10.13
N GLY A 89 -6.48 -24.60 10.86
CA GLY A 89 -6.58 -23.35 11.65
C GLY A 89 -6.02 -23.48 13.08
N ARG A 90 -5.90 -24.71 13.60
CA ARG A 90 -5.48 -24.99 14.99
C ARG A 90 -4.01 -24.68 15.25
N THR A 91 -3.21 -24.71 14.19
CA THR A 91 -1.76 -24.53 14.21
C THR A 91 -1.33 -23.16 13.71
N VAL A 92 -2.28 -22.28 13.39
CA VAL A 92 -1.97 -20.89 13.02
C VAL A 92 -1.20 -20.25 14.16
N ALA A 93 -0.11 -19.59 13.80
CA ALA A 93 0.84 -19.04 14.72
C ALA A 93 1.10 -17.55 14.43
N THR A 94 1.49 -16.84 15.49
CA THR A 94 1.84 -15.43 15.45
C THR A 94 3.13 -15.21 16.24
N THR A 95 4.05 -14.46 15.65
CA THR A 95 5.38 -14.17 16.19
C THR A 95 5.56 -12.68 16.46
N ALA A 96 6.40 -12.36 17.44
CA ALA A 96 6.84 -11.00 17.73
C ALA A 96 8.31 -11.04 18.17
N MET A 97 9.02 -9.93 18.04
CA MET A 97 10.40 -9.81 18.51
C MET A 97 10.65 -8.54 19.32
N LYS A 98 11.63 -8.64 20.20
CA LYS A 98 12.23 -7.51 20.89
C LYS A 98 13.74 -7.65 20.85
N GLU A 99 14.40 -6.62 20.37
CA GLU A 99 15.85 -6.57 20.27
C GLU A 99 16.46 -5.77 21.41
N SER A 100 17.69 -6.14 21.74
CA SER A 100 18.68 -5.35 22.46
C SER A 100 19.95 -5.32 21.60
N GLU A 101 21.03 -4.76 22.12
CA GLU A 101 22.27 -4.52 21.37
C GLU A 101 22.87 -5.79 20.74
N ASP A 102 22.91 -6.89 21.50
CA ASP A 102 23.53 -8.16 21.14
C ASP A 102 22.58 -9.36 21.26
N SER A 103 21.32 -9.10 21.57
CA SER A 103 20.35 -10.13 21.94
C SER A 103 18.97 -9.86 21.38
N VAL A 104 18.25 -10.93 21.06
CA VAL A 104 16.88 -10.89 20.56
C VAL A 104 16.02 -11.87 21.33
N THR A 105 14.86 -11.39 21.81
CA THR A 105 13.81 -12.25 22.35
C THR A 105 12.70 -12.37 21.31
N LEU A 106 12.41 -13.61 20.92
CA LEU A 106 11.35 -13.98 19.98
C LEU A 106 10.22 -14.64 20.76
N TRP A 107 9.00 -14.16 20.60
CA TRP A 107 7.81 -14.79 21.17
C TRP A 107 6.99 -15.45 20.09
N ILE A 108 6.48 -16.65 20.37
CA ILE A 108 5.64 -17.39 19.43
C ILE A 108 4.36 -17.85 20.13
N SER A 109 3.21 -17.51 19.55
CA SER A 109 1.90 -17.98 19.98
C SER A 109 1.29 -18.89 18.91
N ARG A 110 0.45 -19.83 19.32
CA ARG A 110 -0.23 -20.78 18.42
C ARG A 110 -1.65 -21.02 18.91
N ASN A 111 -2.62 -21.08 17.99
CA ASN A 111 -4.06 -21.16 18.32
C ASN A 111 -4.40 -22.24 19.36
N GLU A 112 -3.85 -23.45 19.23
CA GLU A 112 -4.04 -24.53 20.21
C GLU A 112 -2.86 -24.73 21.17
N GLY A 113 -1.87 -23.84 21.16
CA GLY A 113 -0.63 -23.97 21.92
C GLY A 113 0.38 -24.94 21.28
N PHE A 114 1.51 -25.11 21.96
CA PHE A 114 2.59 -26.00 21.56
C PHE A 114 2.60 -27.28 22.42
N PRO A 115 2.71 -28.47 21.82
CA PRO A 115 3.07 -29.69 22.55
C PRO A 115 4.41 -29.55 23.28
N GLU A 116 4.61 -30.32 24.35
CA GLU A 116 5.88 -30.29 25.10
C GLU A 116 7.09 -30.67 24.23
N LEU A 117 6.88 -31.62 23.31
CA LEU A 117 7.88 -32.08 22.35
C LEU A 117 8.36 -30.97 21.39
N ASP A 118 7.58 -29.91 21.19
CA ASP A 118 7.99 -28.81 20.33
C ASP A 118 9.08 -27.96 21.01
N ARG A 119 9.18 -27.95 22.35
CA ARG A 119 10.13 -27.06 23.06
C ARG A 119 11.58 -27.28 22.64
N SER A 120 12.02 -28.55 22.58
CA SER A 120 13.39 -28.88 22.19
C SER A 120 13.74 -28.38 20.78
N VAL A 121 12.77 -28.37 19.87
CA VAL A 121 12.97 -27.87 18.50
C VAL A 121 13.26 -26.37 18.51
N TYR A 122 12.56 -25.60 19.34
CA TYR A 122 12.78 -24.15 19.43
C TYR A 122 14.01 -23.80 20.27
N ASP A 123 14.37 -24.62 21.26
CA ASP A 123 15.65 -24.50 21.97
C ASP A 123 16.82 -24.70 20.99
N ASN A 124 16.77 -25.77 20.18
CA ASN A 124 17.74 -26.04 19.11
C ASN A 124 17.77 -24.90 18.08
N LEU A 125 16.60 -24.41 17.63
CA LEU A 125 16.51 -23.29 16.70
C LEU A 125 17.16 -22.02 17.27
N SER A 126 16.94 -21.73 18.55
CA SER A 126 17.54 -20.60 19.25
C SER A 126 19.07 -20.70 19.26
N GLU A 127 19.60 -21.88 19.61
CA GLU A 127 21.04 -22.13 19.62
C GLU A 127 21.66 -22.01 18.22
N LEU A 128 21.03 -22.62 17.20
CA LEU A 128 21.53 -22.64 15.84
C LEU A 128 21.53 -21.25 15.19
N LEU A 129 20.50 -20.43 15.43
CA LEU A 129 20.48 -19.04 14.97
C LEU A 129 21.59 -18.20 15.62
N GLY A 130 21.82 -18.39 16.93
CA GLY A 130 22.94 -17.75 17.63
C GLY A 130 24.29 -18.21 17.09
N ARG A 131 24.47 -19.52 16.85
CA ARG A 131 25.69 -20.06 16.25
C ARG A 131 25.96 -19.48 14.86
N LEU A 132 24.94 -19.39 14.00
CA LEU A 132 25.06 -18.77 12.68
C LEU A 132 25.58 -17.32 12.77
N ALA A 133 25.01 -16.51 13.67
CA ALA A 133 25.45 -15.12 13.87
C ALA A 133 26.91 -15.00 14.32
N ASN A 134 27.41 -15.98 15.10
CA ASN A 134 28.75 -15.98 15.67
C ASN A 134 29.81 -16.72 14.82
N SER A 135 29.39 -17.49 13.82
CA SER A 135 30.26 -18.41 13.09
C SER A 135 30.73 -17.85 11.74
N LYS A 136 31.85 -18.37 11.22
CA LYS A 136 32.37 -18.04 9.89
C LYS A 136 32.92 -19.28 9.18
N GLY A 137 32.89 -19.26 7.85
CA GLY A 137 33.48 -20.31 7.01
C GLY A 137 32.87 -21.69 7.28
N LYS A 138 33.69 -22.69 7.55
CA LYS A 138 33.22 -24.09 7.68
C LYS A 138 32.22 -24.31 8.82
N GLN A 139 32.33 -23.57 9.93
CA GLN A 139 31.41 -23.71 11.07
C GLN A 139 30.02 -23.14 10.75
N ASP A 140 29.97 -22.12 9.89
CA ASP A 140 28.72 -21.53 9.42
C ASP A 140 27.93 -22.52 8.53
N GLU A 141 28.61 -23.16 7.58
CA GLU A 141 27.98 -24.18 6.74
C GLU A 141 27.47 -25.38 7.54
N ILE A 142 28.20 -25.81 8.58
CA ILE A 142 27.75 -26.87 9.49
C ILE A 142 26.49 -26.44 10.26
N ALA A 143 26.49 -25.23 10.85
CA ALA A 143 25.33 -24.72 11.58
C ALA A 143 24.10 -24.57 10.69
N LYS A 144 24.29 -24.14 9.44
CA LYS A 144 23.25 -24.03 8.41
C LYS A 144 22.68 -25.39 8.01
N GLU A 145 23.54 -26.41 7.85
CA GLU A 145 23.11 -27.79 7.57
C GLU A 145 22.33 -28.39 8.75
N GLU A 146 22.81 -28.19 9.97
CA GLU A 146 22.12 -28.61 11.21
C GLU A 146 20.75 -27.94 11.34
N LEU A 147 20.67 -26.61 11.12
CA LEU A 147 19.42 -25.86 11.09
C LEU A 147 18.46 -26.41 10.05
N TRP A 148 18.95 -26.70 8.85
CA TRP A 148 18.11 -27.24 7.79
C TRP A 148 17.54 -28.62 8.14
N ASN A 149 18.35 -29.51 8.71
CA ASN A 149 17.92 -30.83 9.14
C ASN A 149 16.88 -30.76 10.26
N GLU A 150 17.05 -29.86 11.23
CA GLU A 150 16.09 -29.62 12.32
C GLU A 150 14.74 -29.13 11.75
N MET A 151 14.78 -28.18 10.80
CA MET A 151 13.58 -27.67 10.14
C MET A 151 12.83 -28.76 9.37
N LEU A 152 13.54 -29.63 8.66
CA LEU A 152 12.97 -30.75 7.92
C LEU A 152 12.33 -31.78 8.85
N ALA A 153 13.01 -32.13 9.95
CA ALA A 153 12.50 -33.06 10.94
C ALA A 153 11.18 -32.57 11.56
N TYR A 154 11.11 -31.28 11.91
CA TYR A 154 9.89 -30.68 12.48
C TYR A 154 8.70 -30.64 11.52
N HIS A 155 8.96 -30.57 10.20
CA HIS A 155 7.94 -30.51 9.16
C HIS A 155 7.65 -31.84 8.45
N GLN A 156 8.38 -32.92 8.79
CA GLN A 156 8.29 -34.23 8.13
C GLN A 156 6.83 -34.72 7.99
N ASP A 157 6.05 -34.69 9.07
CA ASP A 157 4.65 -35.15 9.04
C ASP A 157 3.83 -34.41 7.99
N ARG A 158 3.95 -33.07 7.94
CA ARG A 158 3.19 -32.23 7.00
C ARG A 158 3.68 -32.37 5.57
N ILE A 159 4.98 -32.54 5.36
CA ILE A 159 5.54 -32.84 4.04
C ILE A 159 4.92 -34.14 3.51
N GLN A 160 4.89 -35.18 4.35
CA GLN A 160 4.38 -36.50 3.99
C GLN A 160 2.86 -36.55 3.84
N SER A 161 2.11 -35.95 4.76
CA SER A 161 0.65 -36.08 4.82
C SER A 161 -0.09 -35.06 3.94
N ASP A 162 0.51 -33.89 3.68
CA ASP A 162 -0.16 -32.79 3.00
C ASP A 162 0.52 -32.40 1.69
N TYR A 163 1.80 -32.02 1.72
CA TYR A 163 2.44 -31.44 0.52
C TYR A 163 2.66 -32.46 -0.60
N ILE A 164 3.24 -33.62 -0.29
CA ILE A 164 3.49 -34.66 -1.30
C ILE A 164 2.18 -35.17 -1.94
N PRO A 165 1.12 -35.53 -1.18
CA PRO A 165 -0.14 -35.97 -1.78
C PRO A 165 -0.81 -34.89 -2.64
N SER A 166 -0.77 -33.63 -2.21
CA SER A 166 -1.34 -32.50 -2.96
C SER A 166 -0.59 -32.28 -4.28
N LEU A 167 0.75 -32.26 -4.24
CA LEU A 167 1.59 -32.18 -5.44
C LEU A 167 1.37 -33.38 -6.36
N ARG A 168 1.27 -34.60 -5.84
CA ARG A 168 0.96 -35.80 -6.67
C ARG A 168 -0.37 -35.66 -7.38
N ALA A 169 -1.40 -35.18 -6.69
CA ALA A 169 -2.71 -34.96 -7.29
C ALA A 169 -2.66 -33.87 -8.37
N ASP A 170 -1.98 -32.75 -8.09
CA ASP A 170 -1.86 -31.64 -9.02
C ASP A 170 -1.01 -32.01 -10.26
N PHE A 171 0.11 -32.70 -10.09
CA PHE A 171 0.91 -33.23 -11.21
C PHE A 171 0.11 -34.22 -12.08
N LYS A 172 -0.69 -35.10 -11.46
CA LYS A 172 -1.58 -36.01 -12.21
C LYS A 172 -2.67 -35.25 -12.97
N ALA A 173 -3.23 -34.20 -12.37
CA ALA A 173 -4.26 -33.39 -12.98
C ALA A 173 -3.75 -32.55 -14.17
N VAL A 174 -2.50 -32.12 -14.11
CA VAL A 174 -1.81 -31.38 -15.17
C VAL A 174 -1.38 -32.30 -16.34
N GLY A 175 -1.02 -33.55 -16.08
CA GLY A 175 -0.65 -34.49 -17.16
C GLY A 175 0.53 -33.99 -18.02
N ASN A 176 0.39 -34.05 -19.34
CA ASN A 176 1.39 -33.55 -20.32
C ASN A 176 1.13 -32.08 -20.74
N ASP A 177 0.20 -31.37 -20.10
CA ASP A 177 -0.28 -30.06 -20.54
C ASP A 177 0.73 -28.91 -20.29
N VAL A 178 1.90 -29.19 -19.72
CA VAL A 178 2.95 -28.20 -19.46
C VAL A 178 4.21 -28.54 -20.26
N PRO A 179 4.80 -27.59 -21.01
CA PRO A 179 6.12 -27.74 -21.58
C PRO A 179 7.11 -28.09 -20.46
N ILE A 180 7.68 -29.29 -20.53
CA ILE A 180 8.45 -29.85 -19.43
C ILE A 180 9.80 -29.13 -19.33
N ASP A 181 9.92 -28.18 -18.40
CA ASP A 181 11.21 -27.73 -17.88
C ASP A 181 11.92 -28.92 -17.20
N TYR A 182 13.23 -29.07 -17.41
CA TYR A 182 14.03 -30.09 -16.75
C TYR A 182 13.94 -29.99 -15.22
N LYS A 183 13.79 -28.78 -14.65
CA LYS A 183 13.58 -28.58 -13.21
C LYS A 183 12.21 -29.08 -12.75
N LEU A 184 11.16 -28.88 -13.55
CA LEU A 184 9.81 -29.37 -13.25
C LEU A 184 9.77 -30.90 -13.31
N SER A 185 10.47 -31.48 -14.29
CA SER A 185 10.73 -32.92 -14.35
C SER A 185 11.46 -33.44 -13.11
N ALA A 186 12.53 -32.77 -12.68
CA ALA A 186 13.29 -33.17 -11.50
C ALA A 186 12.42 -33.16 -10.24
N LEU A 187 11.60 -32.12 -10.05
CA LEU A 187 10.63 -32.07 -8.96
C LEU A 187 9.60 -33.20 -9.07
N GLN A 188 9.04 -33.43 -10.26
CA GLN A 188 8.08 -34.50 -10.49
C GLN A 188 8.68 -35.87 -10.13
N GLN A 189 9.90 -36.17 -10.59
CA GLN A 189 10.61 -37.40 -10.27
C GLN A 189 10.83 -37.56 -8.76
N LEU A 190 11.16 -36.48 -8.04
CA LEU A 190 11.29 -36.51 -6.57
C LEU A 190 9.94 -36.76 -5.88
N VAL A 191 8.84 -36.15 -6.36
CA VAL A 191 7.49 -36.32 -5.79
C VAL A 191 6.96 -37.75 -5.98
N PHE A 192 7.21 -38.36 -7.14
CA PHE A 192 6.75 -39.73 -7.46
C PHE A 192 7.77 -40.82 -7.09
N GLY A 193 9.03 -40.45 -6.84
CA GLY A 193 10.09 -41.37 -6.46
C GLY A 193 9.75 -42.12 -5.17
N VAL A 194 10.08 -43.41 -5.14
CA VAL A 194 10.02 -44.23 -3.93
C VAL A 194 11.30 -43.96 -3.13
N VAL A 195 11.16 -43.62 -1.85
CA VAL A 195 12.31 -43.55 -0.93
C VAL A 195 12.82 -44.97 -0.75
N ASN A 196 14.00 -45.26 -1.32
CA ASN A 196 14.58 -46.60 -1.26
C ASN A 196 14.89 -47.00 0.20
N PRO A 197 14.71 -48.28 0.57
CA PRO A 197 15.09 -48.77 1.89
C PRO A 197 16.58 -48.47 2.16
N GLY A 198 16.86 -47.66 3.19
CA GLY A 198 18.22 -47.25 3.58
C GLY A 198 18.59 -45.81 3.20
N GLN A 199 17.79 -45.11 2.38
CA GLN A 199 18.00 -43.68 2.11
C GLN A 199 17.38 -42.82 3.22
N SER A 200 18.14 -41.86 3.76
CA SER A 200 17.63 -40.93 4.76
C SER A 200 16.41 -40.16 4.22
N THR A 201 15.27 -40.31 4.89
CA THR A 201 14.02 -39.60 4.57
C THR A 201 14.23 -38.08 4.57
N ILE A 202 15.04 -37.56 5.49
CA ILE A 202 15.40 -36.14 5.58
C ILE A 202 16.13 -35.68 4.33
N ASN A 203 17.09 -36.47 3.82
CA ASN A 203 17.80 -36.15 2.58
C ASN A 203 16.86 -36.11 1.36
N HIS A 204 15.87 -37.00 1.31
CA HIS A 204 14.85 -36.95 0.26
C HIS A 204 14.02 -35.67 0.34
N TYR A 205 13.54 -35.28 1.53
CA TYR A 205 12.80 -34.03 1.71
C TYR A 205 13.64 -32.78 1.42
N SER A 206 14.92 -32.80 1.80
CA SER A 206 15.88 -31.73 1.48
C SER A 206 15.94 -31.49 -0.03
N LYS A 207 16.12 -32.55 -0.82
CA LYS A 207 16.14 -32.47 -2.30
C LYS A 207 14.81 -32.01 -2.86
N LEU A 208 13.71 -32.58 -2.36
CA LEU A 208 12.35 -32.26 -2.81
C LEU A 208 12.02 -30.77 -2.63
N ILE A 209 12.28 -30.23 -1.44
CA ILE A 209 11.99 -28.83 -1.12
C ILE A 209 12.95 -27.88 -1.84
N THR A 210 14.23 -28.26 -1.99
CA THR A 210 15.21 -27.47 -2.74
C THR A 210 14.80 -27.36 -4.21
N ALA A 211 14.37 -28.46 -4.84
CA ALA A 211 13.87 -28.44 -6.21
C ALA A 211 12.61 -27.55 -6.37
N ALA A 212 11.70 -27.59 -5.39
CA ALA A 212 10.53 -26.70 -5.38
C ALA A 212 10.91 -25.22 -5.25
N TYR A 213 11.91 -24.91 -4.42
CA TYR A 213 12.45 -23.56 -4.28
C TYR A 213 13.15 -23.07 -5.54
N GLU A 214 13.98 -23.90 -6.17
CA GLU A 214 14.65 -23.57 -7.43
C GLU A 214 13.66 -23.29 -8.57
N LEU A 215 12.54 -24.01 -8.61
CA LEU A 215 11.42 -23.73 -9.53
C LEU A 215 10.74 -22.41 -9.20
N ARG A 216 10.47 -22.15 -7.92
CA ARG A 216 9.86 -20.90 -7.46
C ARG A 216 10.66 -19.68 -7.93
N ILE A 217 11.99 -19.74 -7.82
CA ILE A 217 12.85 -18.61 -8.22
C ILE A 217 13.18 -18.56 -9.72
N THR A 218 12.56 -19.44 -10.52
CA THR A 218 12.77 -19.47 -11.97
C THR A 218 11.63 -18.69 -12.63
N LYS A 219 11.93 -17.46 -13.06
CA LYS A 219 10.96 -16.55 -13.69
C LYS A 219 10.19 -17.18 -14.85
N THR A 220 10.85 -17.97 -15.70
CA THR A 220 10.20 -18.68 -16.82
C THR A 220 9.21 -19.75 -16.34
N ALA A 221 9.45 -20.40 -15.20
CA ALA A 221 8.53 -21.37 -14.62
C ALA A 221 7.28 -20.68 -14.06
N GLU A 222 7.46 -19.54 -13.40
CA GLU A 222 6.36 -18.67 -12.94
C GLU A 222 5.53 -18.14 -14.11
N GLU A 223 6.20 -17.59 -15.13
CA GLU A 223 5.57 -17.10 -16.34
C GLU A 223 4.76 -18.22 -16.99
N THR A 224 5.31 -19.42 -17.14
CA THR A 224 4.64 -20.54 -17.80
C THR A 224 3.48 -21.11 -16.99
N MET A 225 3.65 -21.32 -15.68
CA MET A 225 2.69 -22.03 -14.84
C MET A 225 1.63 -21.12 -14.21
N HIS A 226 1.92 -19.83 -14.05
CA HIS A 226 1.09 -18.89 -13.29
C HIS A 226 0.63 -17.65 -14.06
N ILE A 227 1.56 -16.88 -14.65
CA ILE A 227 1.27 -15.56 -15.25
C ILE A 227 0.71 -15.69 -16.68
N SER A 228 1.19 -16.69 -17.42
CA SER A 228 0.93 -16.84 -18.85
C SER A 228 -0.57 -16.95 -19.18
N PRO A 229 -0.99 -16.43 -20.34
CA PRO A 229 -2.29 -16.75 -20.95
C PRO A 229 -2.67 -18.21 -20.89
N ASN A 230 -1.68 -19.06 -21.11
CA ASN A 230 -1.84 -20.48 -21.35
C ASN A 230 -1.82 -21.27 -20.02
N ALA A 231 -1.57 -20.61 -18.90
CA ALA A 231 -1.61 -21.22 -17.58
C ALA A 231 -3.06 -21.57 -17.20
N THR A 232 -3.33 -22.87 -17.11
CA THR A 232 -4.63 -23.40 -16.73
C THR A 232 -4.86 -23.24 -15.22
N SER A 233 -6.11 -23.43 -14.77
CA SER A 233 -6.41 -23.50 -13.33
C SER A 233 -5.61 -24.60 -12.62
N ARG A 234 -5.30 -25.70 -13.33
CA ARG A 234 -4.51 -26.82 -12.82
C ARG A 234 -3.03 -26.47 -12.69
N THR A 235 -2.43 -25.80 -13.69
CA THR A 235 -1.03 -25.36 -13.61
C THR A 235 -0.85 -24.26 -12.57
N LYS A 236 -1.81 -23.33 -12.45
CA LYS A 236 -1.82 -22.31 -11.39
C LYS A 236 -1.92 -22.93 -10.01
N LYS A 237 -2.76 -23.97 -9.86
CA LYS A 237 -2.90 -24.72 -8.61
C LYS A 237 -1.62 -25.48 -8.26
N LEU A 238 -1.01 -26.14 -9.24
CA LEU A 238 0.29 -26.80 -9.08
C LEU A 238 1.38 -25.80 -8.68
N TRP A 239 1.46 -24.64 -9.33
CA TRP A 239 2.40 -23.57 -8.97
C TRP A 239 2.24 -23.12 -7.51
N VAL A 240 1.00 -22.87 -7.07
CA VAL A 240 0.73 -22.51 -5.67
C VAL A 240 1.23 -23.59 -4.70
N ASP A 241 1.04 -24.87 -5.01
CA ASP A 241 1.51 -25.97 -4.16
C ASP A 241 3.04 -26.11 -4.18
N ILE A 242 3.69 -25.82 -5.30
CA ILE A 242 5.16 -25.72 -5.41
C ILE A 242 5.66 -24.60 -4.50
N CYS A 243 5.08 -23.40 -4.60
CA CYS A 243 5.45 -22.26 -3.74
C CYS A 243 5.22 -22.58 -2.25
N LEU A 244 4.13 -23.28 -1.91
CA LEU A 244 3.84 -23.67 -0.53
C LEU A 244 4.88 -24.64 0.04
N LEU A 245 5.37 -25.58 -0.76
CA LEU A 245 6.45 -26.47 -0.37
C LEU A 245 7.78 -25.71 -0.25
N ALA A 246 8.06 -24.80 -1.20
CA ALA A 246 9.27 -23.98 -1.24
C ALA A 246 9.43 -23.03 -0.03
N ARG A 247 8.33 -22.65 0.65
CA ARG A 247 8.36 -21.75 1.82
C ARG A 247 9.32 -22.18 2.92
N LEU A 248 9.51 -23.48 3.14
CA LEU A 248 10.44 -23.93 4.17
C LEU A 248 11.89 -23.57 3.82
N ARG A 249 12.25 -23.58 2.54
CA ARG A 249 13.57 -23.14 2.06
C ARG A 249 13.75 -21.63 2.14
N VAL A 250 12.69 -20.87 1.88
CA VAL A 250 12.68 -19.41 2.05
C VAL A 250 12.84 -19.03 3.51
N ALA A 251 12.17 -19.75 4.43
CA ALA A 251 12.38 -19.56 5.85
C ALA A 251 13.83 -19.83 6.25
N LEU A 252 14.47 -20.89 5.76
CA LEU A 252 15.89 -21.14 6.01
C LEU A 252 16.76 -19.97 5.53
N GLN A 253 16.53 -19.46 4.31
CA GLN A 253 17.32 -18.33 3.79
C GLN A 253 17.16 -17.10 4.64
N LYS A 254 15.93 -16.72 4.97
CA LYS A 254 15.67 -15.52 5.78
C LYS A 254 16.16 -15.71 7.21
N PHE A 255 16.19 -16.92 7.77
CA PHE A 255 16.82 -17.20 9.06
C PHE A 255 18.34 -17.00 9.03
N VAL A 256 19.03 -17.56 8.03
CA VAL A 256 20.49 -17.41 7.87
C VAL A 256 20.85 -15.95 7.61
N GLU A 257 20.18 -15.31 6.66
CA GLU A 257 20.39 -13.91 6.30
C GLU A 257 20.18 -12.98 7.50
N THR A 258 19.09 -13.17 8.26
CA THR A 258 18.82 -12.36 9.46
C THR A 258 19.89 -12.58 10.52
N ALA A 259 20.31 -13.83 10.76
CA ALA A 259 21.34 -14.14 11.74
C ALA A 259 22.70 -13.52 11.37
N HIS A 260 23.04 -13.46 10.08
CA HIS A 260 24.30 -12.84 9.60
C HIS A 260 24.26 -11.32 9.59
N ILE A 261 23.11 -10.72 9.24
CA ILE A 261 22.98 -9.26 9.09
C ILE A 261 22.74 -8.57 10.43
N LEU A 262 21.93 -9.15 11.32
CA LEU A 262 21.51 -8.47 12.55
C LEU A 262 22.42 -8.80 13.74
N PRO A 263 23.11 -7.81 14.33
CA PRO A 263 23.92 -8.03 15.52
C PRO A 263 23.10 -8.50 16.74
N SER A 264 21.80 -8.23 16.79
CA SER A 264 20.91 -8.71 17.85
C SER A 264 20.78 -10.24 17.90
N PHE A 265 21.19 -10.96 16.83
CA PHE A 265 21.11 -12.42 16.77
C PHE A 265 22.33 -13.14 17.37
N HIS A 266 23.32 -12.43 17.92
CA HIS A 266 24.43 -13.09 18.64
C HIS A 266 23.90 -13.91 19.83
N ASN A 267 22.86 -13.42 20.51
CA ASN A 267 22.17 -14.11 21.60
C ASN A 267 20.66 -14.19 21.33
N VAL A 268 20.21 -15.33 20.80
CA VAL A 268 18.79 -15.57 20.50
C VAL A 268 18.11 -16.25 21.67
N THR A 269 16.91 -15.79 22.04
CA THR A 269 16.01 -16.46 22.97
C THR A 269 14.64 -16.63 22.34
N ILE A 270 14.16 -17.86 22.20
CA ILE A 270 12.81 -18.16 21.74
C ILE A 270 11.92 -18.54 22.92
N THR A 271 10.78 -17.89 23.06
CA THR A 271 9.79 -18.16 24.09
C THR A 271 8.45 -18.57 23.46
N LEU A 272 8.05 -19.81 23.70
CA LEU A 272 6.73 -20.30 23.33
C LEU A 272 5.70 -19.85 24.36
N LEU A 273 4.69 -19.12 23.91
CA LEU A 273 3.61 -18.68 24.80
C LEU A 273 2.73 -19.88 25.16
N ALA A 274 2.59 -20.11 26.47
CA ALA A 274 1.65 -21.07 26.98
C ALA A 274 0.23 -20.69 26.55
N ARG A 275 -0.57 -21.69 26.14
CA ARG A 275 -1.99 -21.46 25.91
C ARG A 275 -2.62 -21.04 27.24
N GLY A 276 -3.18 -19.83 27.29
CA GLY A 276 -3.99 -19.41 28.44
C GLY A 276 -5.06 -20.47 28.73
N SER A 277 -5.06 -21.01 29.94
CA SER A 277 -5.83 -22.20 30.35
C SER A 277 -7.35 -22.07 30.26
N VAL A 278 -7.87 -20.91 29.86
CA VAL A 278 -9.29 -20.63 29.85
C VAL A 278 -9.87 -21.05 28.50
N SER A 279 -10.41 -22.26 28.45
CA SER A 279 -11.45 -22.57 27.46
C SER A 279 -12.60 -21.58 27.66
N VAL A 280 -12.67 -20.57 26.80
CA VAL A 280 -13.67 -19.51 26.91
C VAL A 280 -15.05 -20.09 26.59
N LYS A 281 -15.82 -20.41 27.64
CA LYS A 281 -17.16 -20.97 27.51
C LYS A 281 -18.09 -19.98 26.81
N PRO A 282 -19.12 -20.46 26.10
CA PRO A 282 -20.20 -19.59 25.63
C PRO A 282 -20.86 -18.85 26.81
N SER A 283 -21.56 -17.76 26.53
CA SER A 283 -22.39 -17.08 27.54
C SER A 283 -23.43 -18.06 28.12
N GLU A 284 -23.64 -18.04 29.44
CA GLU A 284 -24.70 -18.81 30.09
C GLU A 284 -26.11 -18.35 29.66
N ARG A 285 -26.21 -17.09 29.22
CA ARG A 285 -27.42 -16.48 28.67
C ARG A 285 -27.13 -15.93 27.27
N PRO A 286 -27.08 -16.78 26.23
CA PRO A 286 -26.84 -16.31 24.88
C PRO A 286 -28.02 -15.50 24.37
N LEU A 287 -27.74 -14.41 23.66
CA LEU A 287 -28.78 -13.58 23.06
C LEU A 287 -29.41 -14.30 21.85
N GLY A 288 -30.73 -14.22 21.76
CA GLY A 288 -31.49 -14.71 20.61
C GLY A 288 -31.42 -13.76 19.41
N LEU A 289 -31.75 -14.27 18.23
CA LEU A 289 -31.71 -13.48 16.99
C LEU A 289 -32.57 -12.21 17.07
N LYS A 290 -33.76 -12.30 17.69
CA LYS A 290 -34.65 -11.14 17.88
C LYS A 290 -33.99 -10.05 18.71
N GLN A 291 -33.40 -10.41 19.84
CA GLN A 291 -32.74 -9.44 20.74
C GLN A 291 -31.60 -8.70 20.04
N ILE A 292 -30.85 -9.38 19.16
CA ILE A 292 -29.78 -8.74 18.39
C ILE A 292 -30.33 -7.80 17.32
N PHE A 293 -31.40 -8.17 16.64
CA PHE A 293 -32.07 -7.29 15.68
C PHE A 293 -32.63 -6.05 16.38
N ASP A 294 -33.22 -6.20 17.57
CA ASP A 294 -33.68 -5.09 18.41
C ASP A 294 -32.52 -4.14 18.78
N ILE A 295 -31.35 -4.68 19.16
CA ILE A 295 -30.14 -3.88 19.46
C ILE A 295 -29.62 -3.15 18.21
N LEU A 296 -29.63 -3.81 17.06
CA LEU A 296 -29.25 -3.21 15.78
C LEU A 296 -30.28 -2.20 15.26
N ARG A 297 -31.46 -2.11 15.90
CA ARG A 297 -32.62 -1.32 15.47
C ARG A 297 -33.09 -1.73 14.07
N LEU A 298 -33.19 -3.04 13.85
CA LEU A 298 -33.63 -3.67 12.62
C LEU A 298 -34.89 -4.51 12.89
N ASP A 299 -35.83 -4.48 11.96
CA ASP A 299 -37.03 -5.32 12.05
C ASP A 299 -36.69 -6.79 11.72
N LEU A 300 -37.22 -7.72 12.51
CA LEU A 300 -37.02 -9.16 12.29
C LEU A 300 -38.05 -9.71 11.30
N ASP A 301 -37.84 -9.42 10.02
CA ASP A 301 -38.64 -9.94 8.92
C ASP A 301 -37.75 -10.58 7.82
N ASP A 302 -38.37 -11.33 6.90
CA ASP A 302 -37.63 -12.03 5.83
C ASP A 302 -36.91 -11.08 4.85
N SER A 303 -37.44 -9.87 4.61
CA SER A 303 -36.80 -8.88 3.74
C SER A 303 -35.53 -8.33 4.39
N THR A 304 -35.61 -7.94 5.66
CA THR A 304 -34.48 -7.41 6.42
C THR A 304 -33.39 -8.46 6.59
N VAL A 305 -33.74 -9.72 6.90
CA VAL A 305 -32.76 -10.82 6.99
C VAL A 305 -32.05 -11.07 5.66
N LYS A 306 -32.77 -11.04 4.54
CA LYS A 306 -32.17 -11.18 3.20
C LYS A 306 -31.21 -10.04 2.89
N SER A 307 -31.55 -8.81 3.28
CA SER A 307 -30.69 -7.63 3.11
C SER A 307 -29.41 -7.71 3.94
N VAL A 308 -29.51 -8.13 5.20
CA VAL A 308 -28.37 -8.17 6.13
C VAL A 308 -27.43 -9.35 5.83
N MET A 309 -27.97 -10.55 5.55
CA MET A 309 -27.19 -11.79 5.56
C MET A 309 -26.67 -12.20 4.17
N ASN A 310 -27.57 -12.27 3.18
CA ASN A 310 -27.44 -12.56 1.74
C ASN A 310 -28.84 -12.96 1.21
N GLN A 311 -29.18 -12.62 -0.05
CA GLN A 311 -30.50 -12.85 -0.67
C GLN A 311 -30.97 -14.32 -0.68
N THR A 312 -30.07 -15.29 -0.48
CA THR A 312 -30.35 -16.74 -0.55
C THR A 312 -30.74 -17.39 0.79
N CYS A 313 -30.71 -16.65 1.90
CA CYS A 313 -30.97 -17.20 3.24
C CYS A 313 -32.41 -16.93 3.73
N THR A 314 -33.02 -17.91 4.40
CA THR A 314 -34.34 -17.79 5.03
C THR A 314 -34.21 -17.47 6.52
N LEU A 315 -35.19 -16.74 7.10
CA LEU A 315 -35.19 -16.40 8.53
C LEU A 315 -35.02 -17.63 9.43
N ASN A 316 -35.71 -18.74 9.12
CA ASN A 316 -35.64 -19.97 9.90
C ASN A 316 -34.23 -20.59 9.88
N ARG A 317 -33.57 -20.61 8.72
CA ARG A 317 -32.20 -21.11 8.59
C ARG A 317 -31.22 -20.24 9.38
N VAL A 318 -31.31 -18.92 9.24
CA VAL A 318 -30.48 -17.97 9.99
C VAL A 318 -30.66 -18.15 11.48
N ARG A 319 -31.91 -18.27 11.95
CA ARG A 319 -32.23 -18.51 13.36
C ARG A 319 -31.61 -19.79 13.90
N GLN A 320 -31.68 -20.89 13.13
CA GLN A 320 -31.08 -22.18 13.52
C GLN A 320 -29.55 -22.12 13.55
N GLU A 321 -28.92 -21.62 12.48
CA GLU A 321 -27.46 -21.54 12.40
C GLU A 321 -26.88 -20.58 13.45
N PHE A 322 -27.55 -19.45 13.69
CA PHE A 322 -27.19 -18.49 14.74
C PHE A 322 -27.27 -19.13 16.14
N SER A 323 -28.38 -19.79 16.46
CA SER A 323 -28.55 -20.48 17.74
C SER A 323 -27.52 -21.58 17.95
N THR A 324 -27.12 -22.27 16.86
CA THR A 324 -26.05 -23.27 16.91
C THR A 324 -24.70 -22.63 17.22
N ARG A 325 -24.36 -21.50 16.56
CA ARG A 325 -23.08 -20.78 16.80
C ARG A 325 -23.01 -20.16 18.19
N GLN A 326 -24.13 -19.68 18.74
CA GLN A 326 -24.19 -19.16 20.11
C GLN A 326 -23.77 -20.19 21.18
N LYS A 327 -23.89 -21.49 20.87
CA LYS A 327 -23.51 -22.58 21.79
C LYS A 327 -22.10 -23.13 21.56
N GLN A 328 -21.40 -22.66 20.53
CA GLN A 328 -20.07 -23.15 20.19
C GLN A 328 -19.00 -22.57 21.12
N LYS A 329 -17.98 -23.38 21.41
CA LYS A 329 -16.78 -22.94 22.13
C LYS A 329 -16.14 -21.73 21.42
N LEU A 330 -15.80 -20.70 22.18
CA LEU A 330 -15.14 -19.51 21.65
C LEU A 330 -13.64 -19.78 21.49
N ASN A 331 -13.07 -19.25 20.42
CA ASN A 331 -11.67 -19.43 20.04
C ASN A 331 -10.89 -18.14 20.22
N VAL A 332 -9.77 -18.23 20.94
CA VAL A 332 -8.81 -17.14 21.07
C VAL A 332 -7.72 -17.37 20.03
N HIS A 333 -7.62 -16.46 19.08
CA HIS A 333 -6.62 -16.56 18.01
C HIS A 333 -5.22 -16.17 18.51
N ALA A 334 -4.18 -16.68 17.85
CA ALA A 334 -2.77 -16.47 18.18
C ALA A 334 -2.43 -14.97 18.27
N GLU A 335 -2.95 -14.15 17.35
CA GLU A 335 -2.75 -12.70 17.37
C GLU A 335 -3.28 -12.06 18.67
N VAL A 336 -4.42 -12.52 19.16
CA VAL A 336 -5.01 -12.05 20.43
C VAL A 336 -4.18 -12.51 21.61
N GLN A 337 -3.70 -13.77 21.59
CA GLN A 337 -2.83 -14.31 22.65
C GLN A 337 -1.53 -13.49 22.74
N MET A 338 -0.91 -13.19 21.61
CA MET A 338 0.32 -12.38 21.53
C MET A 338 0.07 -10.95 22.03
N LEU A 339 -1.02 -10.31 21.58
CA LEU A 339 -1.37 -8.95 22.01
C LEU A 339 -1.51 -8.86 23.53
N LEU A 340 -2.28 -9.78 24.13
CA LEU A 340 -2.49 -9.78 25.59
C LEU A 340 -1.20 -10.03 26.36
N PHE A 341 -0.37 -10.96 25.90
CA PHE A 341 0.92 -11.23 26.51
C PHE A 341 1.82 -9.98 26.52
N LEU A 342 1.95 -9.28 25.39
CA LEU A 342 2.78 -8.07 25.31
C LEU A 342 2.19 -6.90 26.12
N CYS A 343 0.86 -6.78 26.19
CA CYS A 343 0.19 -5.79 27.03
C CYS A 343 0.44 -6.01 28.53
N SER A 344 0.59 -7.26 28.97
CA SER A 344 0.91 -7.61 30.36
C SER A 344 2.41 -7.51 30.67
N SER A 345 3.28 -7.89 29.73
CA SER A 345 4.70 -8.16 30.00
C SER A 345 5.65 -7.01 29.68
N GLU A 346 5.30 -6.06 28.80
CA GLU A 346 6.29 -5.08 28.30
C GLU A 346 6.51 -3.87 29.24
N PRO A 347 7.74 -3.58 29.75
CA PRO A 347 8.11 -2.31 30.40
C PRO A 347 7.98 -1.09 29.47
N ALA A 348 7.63 0.07 30.04
CA ALA A 348 7.30 1.30 29.30
C ALA A 348 8.45 1.85 28.44
N ASN A 349 9.70 1.40 28.67
CA ASN A 349 10.91 2.05 28.15
C ASN A 349 11.68 1.26 27.08
N ARG A 350 11.20 0.09 26.61
CA ARG A 350 11.79 -0.62 25.45
C ARG A 350 10.69 -1.36 24.68
N ALA A 351 10.27 -0.79 23.55
CA ALA A 351 9.17 -1.32 22.75
C ALA A 351 9.62 -2.52 21.89
N SER A 352 8.80 -3.57 21.85
CA SER A 352 8.92 -4.62 20.83
C SER A 352 8.73 -4.04 19.43
N LEU A 353 9.22 -4.73 18.40
CA LEU A 353 8.97 -4.36 17.01
C LEU A 353 7.43 -4.24 16.80
N PRO A 354 6.92 -3.14 16.24
CA PRO A 354 5.48 -2.88 16.09
C PRO A 354 4.86 -3.70 14.94
N TYR A 355 5.23 -4.98 14.84
CA TYR A 355 4.81 -5.90 13.81
C TYR A 355 4.63 -7.31 14.37
N PHE A 356 3.55 -7.97 13.95
CA PHE A 356 3.33 -9.40 14.20
C PHE A 356 3.51 -10.19 12.90
N GLY A 357 4.47 -11.12 12.92
CA GLY A 357 4.57 -12.12 11.88
C GLY A 357 3.44 -13.12 12.01
N CYS A 358 2.75 -13.45 10.93
CA CYS A 358 1.55 -14.26 10.97
C CYS A 358 1.64 -15.41 9.97
N SER A 359 1.41 -16.64 10.42
CA SER A 359 1.54 -17.85 9.59
C SER A 359 0.50 -17.94 8.46
N LYS A 360 -0.54 -17.10 8.55
CA LYS A 360 -1.59 -16.82 7.56
C LYS A 360 -1.94 -15.34 7.69
N TYR A 361 -2.61 -14.75 6.69
CA TYR A 361 -3.22 -13.43 6.89
C TYR A 361 -4.17 -13.45 8.10
N CYS A 362 -4.27 -12.31 8.77
CA CYS A 362 -5.14 -12.17 9.93
C CYS A 362 -6.61 -12.33 9.52
N CYS A 363 -7.41 -12.85 10.43
CA CYS A 363 -8.86 -12.81 10.28
C CYS A 363 -9.37 -11.38 10.47
N PHE A 364 -10.59 -11.11 9.97
CA PHE A 364 -11.21 -9.79 10.05
C PHE A 364 -11.15 -9.20 11.48
N MET A 365 -11.54 -9.98 12.49
CA MET A 365 -11.56 -9.50 13.89
C MET A 365 -10.16 -9.25 14.45
N CYS A 366 -9.18 -10.10 14.16
CA CYS A 366 -7.79 -9.88 14.59
C CYS A 366 -7.22 -8.61 13.94
N ALA A 367 -7.40 -8.46 12.63
CA ALA A 367 -6.90 -7.30 11.89
C ALA A 367 -7.53 -5.99 12.40
N ARG A 368 -8.85 -5.97 12.62
CA ARG A 368 -9.57 -4.80 13.14
C ARG A 368 -9.19 -4.51 14.59
N LEU A 369 -9.07 -5.51 15.45
CA LEU A 369 -8.59 -5.34 16.82
C LEU A 369 -7.21 -4.70 16.85
N LEU A 370 -6.26 -5.21 16.07
CA LEU A 370 -4.89 -4.67 16.01
C LEU A 370 -4.86 -3.25 15.44
N LYS A 371 -5.68 -2.97 14.42
CA LYS A 371 -5.86 -1.62 13.86
C LYS A 371 -6.35 -0.63 14.90
N PHE A 372 -7.41 -0.95 15.64
CA PHE A 372 -7.95 -0.07 16.69
C PHE A 372 -7.00 0.06 17.89
N HIS A 373 -6.27 -1.01 18.22
CA HIS A 373 -5.22 -0.96 19.23
C HIS A 373 -4.05 -0.04 18.82
N GLY A 374 -3.74 0.03 17.52
CA GLY A 374 -2.85 1.01 16.92
C GLY A 374 -1.35 0.82 17.20
N LYS A 375 -0.96 -0.28 17.85
CA LYS A 375 0.46 -0.56 18.21
C LYS A 375 1.17 -1.50 17.24
N PHE A 376 0.46 -2.48 16.69
CA PHE A 376 1.07 -3.57 15.92
C PHE A 376 0.43 -3.68 14.54
N ALA A 377 1.25 -3.76 13.49
CA ALA A 377 0.84 -4.07 12.14
C ALA A 377 1.03 -5.57 11.83
N THR A 378 0.43 -6.05 10.73
CA THR A 378 0.61 -7.41 10.20
C THR A 378 0.69 -7.36 8.67
N ARG A 379 1.13 -8.44 8.01
CA ARG A 379 1.20 -8.52 6.54
C ARG A 379 -0.14 -8.35 5.80
N GLY A 380 -1.27 -8.49 6.49
CA GLY A 380 -2.57 -8.27 5.87
C GLY A 380 -3.72 -9.05 6.49
N CYS A 381 -4.90 -8.89 5.87
CA CYS A 381 -6.15 -9.48 6.27
C CYS A 381 -6.80 -10.22 5.09
N HIS A 382 -7.28 -11.45 5.29
CA HIS A 382 -8.03 -12.16 4.25
C HIS A 382 -9.54 -11.85 4.27
N GLY A 383 -9.97 -10.90 5.12
CA GLY A 383 -11.34 -10.40 5.20
C GLY A 383 -12.40 -11.38 5.71
N ARG A 384 -11.99 -12.55 6.20
CA ARG A 384 -12.91 -13.59 6.70
C ARG A 384 -12.97 -13.58 8.22
N LEU A 385 -14.16 -13.68 8.75
CA LEU A 385 -14.43 -13.89 10.17
C LEU A 385 -14.63 -15.39 10.46
N PHE A 386 -13.66 -15.99 11.14
CA PHE A 386 -13.74 -17.38 11.59
C PHE A 386 -14.58 -17.54 12.87
N ARG A 387 -15.16 -18.73 13.02
CA ARG A 387 -16.20 -19.05 14.01
C ARG A 387 -15.63 -19.37 15.39
N PRO A 388 -16.45 -19.21 16.43
CA PRO A 388 -16.65 -17.96 17.15
C PRO A 388 -15.32 -17.42 17.70
N TRP A 389 -15.04 -16.14 17.46
CA TRP A 389 -13.84 -15.44 17.90
C TRP A 389 -14.08 -14.75 19.25
N THR A 390 -13.06 -14.63 20.11
CA THR A 390 -13.16 -13.89 21.38
C THR A 390 -11.82 -13.37 21.92
N VAL A 391 -11.89 -12.48 22.90
CA VAL A 391 -10.78 -12.04 23.74
C VAL A 391 -11.00 -12.55 25.17
N PRO A 392 -10.06 -13.33 25.75
CA PRO A 392 -10.19 -13.81 27.12
C PRO A 392 -10.01 -12.66 28.12
N GLU A 393 -10.60 -12.80 29.30
CA GLU A 393 -10.30 -11.93 30.42
C GLU A 393 -8.84 -12.08 30.81
N ALA A 394 -8.18 -10.96 31.11
CA ALA A 394 -6.74 -10.92 31.29
C ALA A 394 -6.39 -10.12 32.54
N ALA A 395 -5.73 -10.78 33.49
CA ALA A 395 -5.20 -10.14 34.69
C ALA A 395 -3.76 -9.65 34.48
N GLY A 396 -3.32 -8.75 35.34
CA GLY A 396 -1.93 -8.25 35.31
C GLY A 396 -1.65 -7.25 34.19
N LEU A 397 -2.69 -6.67 33.58
CA LEU A 397 -2.53 -5.62 32.58
C LEU A 397 -2.19 -4.29 33.27
N ARG A 398 -1.39 -3.47 32.59
CA ARG A 398 -1.21 -2.07 33.01
C ARG A 398 -2.46 -1.28 32.70
N LEU A 399 -2.83 -0.35 33.59
CA LEU A 399 -3.99 0.55 33.44
C LEU A 399 -4.09 1.17 32.03
N SER A 400 -2.98 1.67 31.47
CA SER A 400 -2.96 2.25 30.13
C SER A 400 -3.23 1.24 29.01
N GLN A 401 -2.75 0.00 29.17
CA GLN A 401 -2.96 -1.09 28.21
C GLN A 401 -4.36 -1.69 28.33
N ALA A 402 -4.87 -1.88 29.55
CA ALA A 402 -6.24 -2.31 29.80
C ALA A 402 -7.25 -1.32 29.19
N ASN A 403 -7.09 -0.02 29.45
CA ASN A 403 -7.93 1.02 28.86
C ASN A 403 -7.82 1.11 27.33
N ARG A 404 -6.63 0.84 26.77
CA ARG A 404 -6.44 0.80 25.31
C ARG A 404 -7.15 -0.41 24.71
N LEU A 405 -7.02 -1.59 25.33
CA LEU A 405 -7.71 -2.80 24.89
C LEU A 405 -9.23 -2.64 24.94
N VAL A 406 -9.77 -2.10 26.03
CA VAL A 406 -11.21 -1.83 26.18
C VAL A 406 -11.72 -0.89 25.09
N ARG A 407 -11.04 0.24 24.86
CA ARG A 407 -11.40 1.18 23.77
C ARG A 407 -11.35 0.51 22.40
N SER A 408 -10.34 -0.34 22.17
CA SER A 408 -10.19 -1.07 20.90
C SER A 408 -11.35 -2.06 20.68
N LEU A 409 -11.82 -2.71 21.74
CA LEU A 409 -12.95 -3.63 21.69
C LEU A 409 -14.29 -2.92 21.47
N ILE A 410 -14.48 -1.74 22.08
CA ILE A 410 -15.68 -0.92 21.85
C ILE A 410 -15.73 -0.49 20.38
N GLN A 411 -14.62 0.05 19.84
CA GLN A 411 -14.54 0.41 18.42
C GLN A 411 -14.74 -0.78 17.49
N LEU A 412 -14.21 -1.95 17.85
CA LEU A 412 -14.45 -3.19 17.10
C LEU A 412 -15.92 -3.59 17.11
N GLN A 413 -16.61 -3.45 18.24
CA GLN A 413 -18.05 -3.72 18.31
C GLN A 413 -18.84 -2.75 17.41
N GLU A 414 -18.52 -1.46 17.47
CA GLU A 414 -19.15 -0.43 16.62
C GLU A 414 -18.92 -0.69 15.12
N ASP A 415 -17.71 -1.14 14.73
CA ASP A 415 -17.39 -1.48 13.34
C ASP A 415 -18.20 -2.71 12.89
N VAL A 416 -18.33 -3.75 13.73
CA VAL A 416 -19.17 -4.92 13.45
C VAL A 416 -20.64 -4.54 13.31
N GLU A 417 -21.16 -3.67 14.17
CA GLU A 417 -22.53 -3.16 14.07
C GLU A 417 -22.74 -2.37 12.77
N LYS A 418 -21.80 -1.50 12.42
CA LYS A 418 -21.82 -0.72 11.18
C LYS A 418 -21.84 -1.63 9.96
N GLU A 419 -21.01 -2.68 9.96
CA GLU A 419 -21.00 -3.68 8.88
C GLU A 419 -22.34 -4.42 8.79
N LEU A 420 -22.96 -4.81 9.91
CA LEU A 420 -24.27 -5.46 9.91
C LEU A 420 -25.40 -4.53 9.45
N LYS A 421 -25.30 -3.22 9.73
CA LYS A 421 -26.27 -2.19 9.32
C LYS A 421 -26.07 -1.71 7.88
N SER A 422 -24.89 -1.92 7.29
CA SER A 422 -24.63 -1.52 5.91
C SER A 422 -25.41 -2.41 4.93
N ASN A 423 -26.21 -1.80 4.05
CA ASN A 423 -26.86 -2.52 2.96
C ASN A 423 -25.78 -3.21 2.11
N LEU A 424 -25.99 -4.48 1.74
CA LEU A 424 -25.14 -5.21 0.80
C LEU A 424 -25.14 -4.49 -0.56
N LYS A 425 -24.25 -3.50 -0.75
CA LYS A 425 -24.09 -2.79 -2.04
C LYS A 425 -23.56 -3.70 -3.15
N ARG A 426 -23.05 -4.89 -2.81
CA ARG A 426 -22.46 -5.87 -3.74
C ARG A 426 -22.55 -7.28 -3.17
N ILE A 427 -22.84 -8.29 -4.00
CA ILE A 427 -22.76 -9.70 -3.62
C ILE A 427 -21.27 -10.06 -3.44
N ILE A 428 -20.79 -10.16 -2.20
CA ILE A 428 -19.41 -10.59 -1.91
C ILE A 428 -19.35 -12.11 -2.05
N ARG A 429 -18.70 -12.61 -3.11
CA ARG A 429 -18.54 -14.06 -3.33
C ARG A 429 -17.65 -14.65 -2.24
N GLN A 430 -18.09 -15.77 -1.66
CA GLN A 430 -17.29 -16.52 -0.70
C GLN A 430 -16.03 -17.07 -1.38
N LYS A 431 -14.87 -16.54 -1.05
CA LYS A 431 -13.57 -17.12 -1.44
C LYS A 431 -13.34 -18.38 -0.57
N ARG A 432 -13.06 -19.57 -1.14
CA ARG A 432 -12.62 -20.69 -0.27
C ARG A 432 -11.23 -20.33 0.23
N THR A 433 -11.10 -20.02 1.51
CA THR A 433 -9.79 -20.04 2.15
C THR A 433 -9.33 -21.49 2.12
N SER A 434 -8.36 -21.81 1.27
CA SER A 434 -7.63 -23.06 1.36
C SER A 434 -7.24 -23.29 2.83
N ALA A 435 -7.38 -24.53 3.31
CA ALA A 435 -6.88 -24.91 4.64
C ALA A 435 -5.34 -24.78 4.74
N VAL A 436 -4.69 -24.47 3.61
CA VAL A 436 -3.28 -24.20 3.41
C VAL A 436 -3.10 -22.68 3.37
N GLY A 437 -2.13 -22.12 4.10
CA GLY A 437 -2.00 -20.68 4.25
C GLY A 437 -1.78 -19.97 2.91
N GLY A 438 -2.80 -19.22 2.46
CA GLY A 438 -2.80 -18.46 1.22
C GLY A 438 -3.65 -19.12 0.13
N SER A 439 -4.47 -18.30 -0.52
CA SER A 439 -5.24 -18.57 -1.75
C SER A 439 -6.71 -18.96 -1.61
N SER A 440 -7.53 -18.06 -2.15
CA SER A 440 -8.90 -18.28 -2.58
C SER A 440 -8.96 -19.32 -3.69
N VAL A 441 -9.44 -20.53 -3.38
CA VAL A 441 -9.89 -21.49 -4.39
C VAL A 441 -11.38 -21.26 -4.60
N GLN A 442 -11.82 -20.90 -5.80
CA GLN A 442 -13.24 -20.91 -6.13
C GLN A 442 -13.54 -22.31 -6.64
N ALA A 443 -14.39 -23.05 -5.93
CA ALA A 443 -14.94 -24.30 -6.47
C ALA A 443 -16.43 -24.32 -6.15
N TYR A 444 -17.20 -24.24 -7.23
CA TYR A 444 -18.65 -24.39 -7.27
C TYR A 444 -18.99 -25.88 -7.14
N GLN A 445 -20.05 -26.19 -6.40
CA GLN A 445 -20.73 -27.49 -6.44
C GLN A 445 -22.08 -27.24 -7.14
N ALA A 446 -22.30 -27.96 -8.23
CA ALA A 446 -23.60 -28.11 -8.87
C ALA A 446 -24.55 -28.89 -7.95
N GLY A 447 -25.82 -28.50 -7.97
CA GLY A 447 -26.91 -29.28 -7.41
C GLY A 447 -28.19 -28.87 -8.11
N ASP A 448 -28.71 -29.73 -8.97
CA ASP A 448 -30.06 -29.60 -9.51
C ASP A 448 -30.96 -30.74 -9.00
N THR A 449 -32.23 -30.41 -8.81
CA THR A 449 -33.26 -31.27 -8.22
C THR A 449 -34.42 -31.35 -9.21
N ARG A 450 -34.87 -32.55 -9.63
CA ARG A 450 -36.32 -32.87 -9.78
C ARG A 450 -36.66 -34.34 -10.16
N LYS A 451 -37.50 -34.93 -9.29
CA LYS A 451 -38.72 -35.80 -9.46
C LYS A 451 -38.94 -36.46 -10.85
N ARG A 452 -39.43 -37.71 -11.02
CA ARG A 452 -40.42 -38.52 -10.28
C ARG A 452 -40.55 -39.95 -10.90
N SER A 453 -40.95 -40.95 -10.07
CA SER A 453 -41.72 -42.20 -10.39
C SER A 453 -41.04 -43.26 -11.28
N THR A 454 -41.08 -44.58 -11.06
CA THR A 454 -42.00 -45.48 -10.33
C THR A 454 -41.38 -46.89 -10.23
N THR A 455 -41.86 -47.68 -9.26
CA THR A 455 -41.93 -49.16 -9.22
C THR A 455 -40.90 -49.93 -8.36
N THR A 456 -41.51 -50.85 -7.61
CA THR A 456 -41.15 -51.69 -6.48
C THR A 456 -40.36 -52.97 -6.79
N ARG A 457 -39.65 -53.46 -5.75
CA ARG A 457 -39.22 -54.86 -5.46
C ARG A 457 -38.19 -55.43 -6.45
N SER A 458 -37.12 -56.13 -6.10
CA SER A 458 -36.74 -56.90 -4.91
C SER A 458 -35.30 -57.42 -5.10
N SER A 459 -34.65 -57.82 -4.00
CA SER A 459 -33.56 -58.81 -3.94
C SER A 459 -32.10 -58.37 -4.23
N GLU A 460 -31.29 -58.47 -3.17
CA GLU A 460 -29.91 -58.98 -3.09
C GLU A 460 -28.71 -58.18 -3.70
N ASN A 461 -27.84 -57.73 -2.76
CA ASN A 461 -26.36 -57.72 -2.72
C ASN A 461 -25.55 -58.28 -3.93
N PRO A 462 -24.22 -58.03 -4.04
CA PRO A 462 -23.34 -56.89 -3.67
C PRO A 462 -22.35 -56.49 -4.82
N TYR A 463 -21.45 -55.53 -4.53
CA TYR A 463 -20.20 -55.16 -5.24
C TYR A 463 -20.21 -54.03 -6.29
N ALA A 464 -19.42 -53.01 -5.94
CA ALA A 464 -18.46 -52.24 -6.75
C ALA A 464 -18.62 -52.23 -8.29
N ASP A 465 -18.83 -51.04 -8.86
CA ASP A 465 -17.78 -50.18 -9.48
C ASP A 465 -18.40 -49.22 -10.54
N ASP A 466 -17.68 -48.13 -10.75
CA ASP A 466 -17.69 -47.10 -11.81
C ASP A 466 -18.79 -46.99 -12.88
N HIS A 467 -19.18 -45.75 -13.21
CA HIS A 467 -18.90 -45.14 -14.52
C HIS A 467 -19.30 -43.64 -14.57
N GLN A 468 -18.40 -42.84 -15.15
CA GLN A 468 -18.50 -41.42 -15.53
C GLN A 468 -19.41 -41.17 -16.75
N GLU A 469 -19.99 -39.97 -16.83
CA GLU A 469 -20.23 -39.15 -18.04
C GLU A 469 -20.57 -37.72 -17.54
N LEU A 470 -19.66 -36.74 -17.60
CA LEU A 470 -19.46 -35.71 -18.65
C LEU A 470 -20.73 -34.90 -18.98
N ASP A 471 -20.76 -33.64 -18.52
CA ASP A 471 -21.61 -32.59 -19.08
C ASP A 471 -20.81 -31.27 -19.10
N ASP A 472 -20.67 -30.68 -20.28
CA ASP A 472 -19.86 -29.48 -20.56
C ASP A 472 -20.47 -28.23 -19.89
N GLU A 473 -19.78 -27.65 -18.91
CA GLU A 473 -20.20 -26.41 -18.23
C GLU A 473 -20.08 -25.21 -19.16
N LEU A 474 -21.21 -24.69 -19.65
CA LEU A 474 -21.33 -23.40 -20.33
C LEU A 474 -21.14 -22.26 -19.30
N GLY A 475 -20.27 -21.29 -19.58
CA GLY A 475 -20.04 -20.11 -18.72
C GLY A 475 -20.62 -18.81 -19.28
N GLU A 476 -20.73 -17.76 -18.47
CA GLU A 476 -21.37 -16.51 -18.85
C GLU A 476 -20.51 -15.69 -19.84
N CYS A 477 -21.14 -15.20 -20.90
CA CYS A 477 -20.52 -14.29 -21.86
C CYS A 477 -20.14 -12.98 -21.18
N GLN A 478 -18.92 -12.47 -21.42
CA GLN A 478 -18.44 -11.24 -20.78
C GLN A 478 -19.32 -10.00 -21.07
N GLU A 479 -19.95 -9.96 -22.23
CA GLU A 479 -20.75 -8.81 -22.68
C GLU A 479 -22.25 -8.92 -22.39
N CYS A 480 -22.75 -10.11 -22.10
CA CYS A 480 -24.18 -10.32 -21.98
C CYS A 480 -24.49 -11.55 -21.12
N PRO A 481 -25.69 -11.66 -20.53
CA PRO A 481 -26.00 -12.72 -19.57
C PRO A 481 -26.19 -14.12 -20.20
N ARG A 482 -25.82 -14.33 -21.47
CA ARG A 482 -25.97 -15.63 -22.14
C ARG A 482 -24.81 -16.56 -21.81
N LEU A 483 -25.15 -17.81 -21.51
CA LEU A 483 -24.19 -18.87 -21.28
C LEU A 483 -23.63 -19.41 -22.60
N THR A 484 -22.35 -19.76 -22.58
CA THR A 484 -21.59 -20.22 -23.73
C THR A 484 -20.34 -20.97 -23.31
N SER A 485 -19.94 -21.98 -24.08
CA SER A 485 -18.61 -22.61 -24.01
C SER A 485 -17.64 -21.97 -24.99
N ARG A 486 -18.12 -21.04 -25.82
CA ARG A 486 -17.29 -20.40 -26.84
C ARG A 486 -16.38 -19.38 -26.15
N THR A 487 -15.09 -19.67 -26.17
CA THR A 487 -14.04 -18.76 -25.74
C THR A 487 -13.68 -17.79 -26.86
N CYS A 488 -13.06 -16.67 -26.49
CA CYS A 488 -12.52 -15.72 -27.46
C CYS A 488 -11.59 -16.46 -28.41
N SER A 489 -11.92 -16.47 -29.69
CA SER A 489 -11.21 -17.21 -30.73
C SER A 489 -9.74 -16.80 -30.93
N PHE A 490 -9.30 -15.70 -30.30
CA PHE A 490 -7.93 -15.19 -30.44
C PHE A 490 -7.03 -15.51 -29.25
N CYS A 491 -7.52 -15.32 -28.02
CA CYS A 491 -6.70 -15.56 -26.83
C CYS A 491 -7.21 -16.73 -25.97
N ASN A 492 -8.36 -17.32 -26.31
CA ASN A 492 -9.01 -18.46 -25.65
C ASN A 492 -9.25 -18.31 -24.14
N ARG A 493 -9.20 -17.09 -23.60
CA ARG A 493 -9.31 -16.84 -22.14
C ARG A 493 -10.73 -16.57 -21.67
N ASP A 494 -11.39 -15.58 -22.26
CA ASP A 494 -12.71 -15.14 -21.81
C ASP A 494 -13.83 -15.65 -22.71
N LEU A 495 -15.02 -15.84 -22.14
CA LEU A 495 -16.16 -16.48 -22.80
C LEU A 495 -17.05 -15.45 -23.50
N PHE A 496 -17.44 -15.75 -24.74
CA PHE A 496 -18.30 -14.89 -25.56
C PHE A 496 -19.30 -15.72 -26.34
N CYS A 497 -20.60 -15.42 -26.18
CA CYS A 497 -21.64 -16.30 -26.73
C CYS A 497 -21.76 -16.25 -28.25
N SER A 498 -21.07 -15.31 -28.90
CA SER A 498 -21.03 -15.12 -30.34
C SER A 498 -19.82 -14.27 -30.72
N GLU A 499 -19.42 -14.30 -32.00
CA GLU A 499 -18.40 -13.37 -32.54
C GLU A 499 -18.74 -11.91 -32.27
N ILE A 500 -20.03 -11.57 -32.27
CA ILE A 500 -20.48 -10.21 -32.02
C ILE A 500 -20.17 -9.79 -30.58
N CYS A 501 -20.37 -10.66 -29.59
CA CYS A 501 -19.98 -10.35 -28.20
C CYS A 501 -18.45 -10.36 -28.06
N GLU A 502 -17.78 -11.30 -28.71
CA GLU A 502 -16.32 -11.37 -28.75
C GLU A 502 -15.66 -10.14 -29.40
N GLN A 503 -16.38 -9.48 -30.31
CA GLN A 503 -15.95 -8.25 -30.98
C GLN A 503 -16.16 -7.00 -30.12
N LYS A 504 -17.07 -7.00 -29.14
CA LYS A 504 -17.34 -5.81 -28.28
C LYS A 504 -16.26 -5.53 -27.23
N ARG A 505 -15.53 -6.55 -26.77
CA ARG A 505 -14.24 -6.44 -26.06
C ARG A 505 -14.19 -5.45 -24.88
N SER A 506 -15.13 -5.51 -23.96
CA SER A 506 -15.13 -4.61 -22.81
C SER A 506 -14.18 -5.06 -21.68
N GLY A 507 -13.76 -4.08 -20.86
CA GLY A 507 -13.16 -4.34 -19.55
C GLY A 507 -11.74 -4.93 -19.58
N PRO A 508 -11.36 -5.77 -18.60
CA PRO A 508 -9.99 -6.29 -18.45
C PRO A 508 -9.51 -7.18 -19.61
N HIS A 509 -10.44 -7.78 -20.36
CA HIS A 509 -10.12 -8.66 -21.50
C HIS A 509 -9.35 -7.93 -22.60
N LEU A 510 -9.75 -6.69 -22.90
CA LEU A 510 -9.12 -5.85 -23.91
C LEU A 510 -7.61 -5.74 -23.73
N TYR A 511 -7.16 -5.56 -22.48
CA TYR A 511 -5.75 -5.35 -22.13
C TYR A 511 -4.93 -6.63 -22.00
N THR A 512 -5.57 -7.80 -22.14
CA THR A 512 -4.92 -9.11 -22.01
C THR A 512 -5.09 -9.99 -23.24
N CYS A 513 -5.86 -9.53 -24.23
CA CYS A 513 -6.14 -10.21 -25.49
C CYS A 513 -5.21 -9.73 -26.61
N THR A 514 -4.54 -10.66 -27.30
CA THR A 514 -3.46 -10.36 -28.27
C THR A 514 -3.93 -10.07 -29.69
N LYS A 515 -5.25 -10.08 -29.96
CA LYS A 515 -5.78 -9.93 -31.33
C LYS A 515 -5.43 -8.59 -31.99
N ARG A 516 -5.44 -7.49 -31.24
CA ARG A 516 -5.07 -6.17 -31.76
C ARG A 516 -4.14 -5.46 -30.79
N PRO A 517 -3.17 -4.66 -31.28
CA PRO A 517 -2.38 -3.78 -30.42
C PRO A 517 -3.29 -2.87 -29.61
N LEU A 518 -2.91 -2.62 -28.36
CA LEU A 518 -3.53 -1.56 -27.57
C LEU A 518 -3.24 -0.22 -28.23
N THR A 519 -4.28 0.58 -28.33
CA THR A 519 -4.25 1.93 -28.87
C THR A 519 -4.27 2.92 -27.73
N THR A 520 -3.88 4.15 -28.02
CA THR A 520 -4.00 5.27 -27.08
C THR A 520 -5.43 5.51 -26.59
N ALA A 521 -6.45 5.13 -27.38
CA ALA A 521 -7.85 5.18 -26.95
C ALA A 521 -8.14 4.20 -25.81
N ASP A 522 -7.53 3.01 -25.85
CA ASP A 522 -7.66 1.99 -24.82
C ASP A 522 -7.00 2.49 -23.52
N SER A 523 -5.80 3.07 -23.60
CA SER A 523 -5.12 3.69 -22.45
C SER A 523 -5.90 4.89 -21.87
N LEU A 524 -6.55 5.70 -22.71
CA LEU A 524 -7.45 6.77 -22.26
C LEU A 524 -8.67 6.20 -21.53
N TYR A 525 -9.32 5.16 -22.06
CA TYR A 525 -10.47 4.51 -21.42
C TYR A 525 -10.14 3.93 -20.04
N ARG A 526 -8.92 3.42 -19.85
CA ARG A 526 -8.42 2.99 -18.53
C ARG A 526 -8.31 4.16 -17.55
N SER A 527 -7.73 5.27 -18.00
CA SER A 527 -7.54 6.48 -17.21
C SER A 527 -8.90 7.08 -16.82
N LEU A 528 -9.84 7.10 -17.77
CA LEU A 528 -11.24 7.45 -17.53
C LEU A 528 -11.88 6.54 -16.48
N GLY A 529 -11.74 5.22 -16.60
CA GLY A 529 -12.30 4.27 -15.61
C GLY A 529 -11.76 4.45 -14.18
N SER A 530 -10.51 4.87 -14.05
CA SER A 530 -9.82 5.08 -12.76
C SER A 530 -9.97 6.51 -12.22
N ASP A 531 -10.55 7.41 -13.02
CA ASP A 531 -10.73 8.83 -12.71
C ASP A 531 -9.41 9.57 -12.41
N VAL A 532 -8.37 9.26 -13.19
CA VAL A 532 -7.03 9.86 -13.09
C VAL A 532 -6.67 10.46 -14.45
N LEU A 533 -6.11 11.67 -14.46
CA LEU A 533 -5.62 12.30 -15.69
C LEU A 533 -4.56 11.42 -16.37
N PRO A 534 -4.61 11.23 -17.70
CA PRO A 534 -3.60 10.45 -18.40
C PRO A 534 -2.21 11.05 -18.21
N THR A 535 -1.18 10.20 -18.05
CA THR A 535 0.23 10.62 -17.99
C THR A 535 1.05 10.09 -19.18
N ASP A 536 0.45 9.25 -20.01
CA ASP A 536 1.07 8.65 -21.19
C ASP A 536 1.17 9.70 -22.31
N ALA A 537 2.38 9.95 -22.80
CA ALA A 537 2.67 10.99 -23.78
C ALA A 537 1.88 10.82 -25.09
N ASP A 538 1.70 9.58 -25.56
CA ASP A 538 0.99 9.28 -26.80
C ASP A 538 -0.52 9.49 -26.61
N VAL A 539 -1.06 9.17 -25.44
CA VAL A 539 -2.47 9.45 -25.10
C VAL A 539 -2.73 10.94 -25.00
N LEU A 540 -1.80 11.65 -24.37
CA LEU A 540 -1.91 13.09 -24.19
C LEU A 540 -1.88 13.82 -25.54
N GLU A 541 -1.05 13.38 -26.48
CA GLU A 541 -1.00 13.90 -27.85
C GLU A 541 -2.25 13.54 -28.66
N ASP A 542 -2.59 12.25 -28.70
CA ASP A 542 -3.62 11.70 -29.58
C ASP A 542 -5.03 12.22 -29.29
N PHE A 543 -5.31 12.56 -28.02
CA PHE A 543 -6.61 13.06 -27.57
C PHE A 543 -6.58 14.52 -27.13
N GLY A 544 -5.52 15.25 -27.48
CA GLY A 544 -5.47 16.71 -27.36
C GLY A 544 -5.33 17.23 -25.93
N PHE A 545 -5.01 16.40 -24.95
CA PHE A 545 -4.65 16.86 -23.60
C PHE A 545 -3.37 17.70 -23.62
N ASN A 546 -2.40 17.34 -24.47
CA ASN A 546 -1.19 18.13 -24.69
C ASN A 546 -1.45 19.49 -25.37
N HIS A 547 -2.64 19.69 -25.95
CA HIS A 547 -3.03 20.97 -26.55
C HIS A 547 -3.70 21.90 -25.53
N LEU A 548 -3.99 21.41 -24.33
CA LEU A 548 -4.61 22.18 -23.27
C LEU A 548 -3.57 22.56 -22.23
N PRO A 549 -3.36 23.86 -22.00
CA PRO A 549 -2.35 24.35 -21.07
C PRO A 549 -2.73 24.17 -19.60
N SER A 550 -4.03 24.25 -19.33
CA SER A 550 -4.57 24.34 -18.00
C SER A 550 -4.91 22.96 -17.51
N PHE A 551 -4.54 22.65 -16.27
CA PHE A 551 -5.07 21.47 -15.59
C PHE A 551 -6.60 21.52 -15.50
N ALA A 552 -7.20 22.70 -15.32
CA ALA A 552 -8.66 22.84 -15.31
C ALA A 552 -9.27 22.52 -16.69
N ASP A 553 -8.61 22.93 -17.77
CA ASP A 553 -9.05 22.58 -19.13
C ASP A 553 -8.81 21.11 -19.46
N GLN A 554 -7.67 20.55 -19.07
CA GLN A 554 -7.41 19.11 -19.17
C GLN A 554 -8.43 18.31 -18.36
N SER A 555 -8.83 18.80 -17.18
CA SER A 555 -9.89 18.22 -16.37
C SER A 555 -11.27 18.39 -17.02
N ASN A 556 -11.55 19.50 -17.71
CA ASN A 556 -12.78 19.69 -18.48
C ASN A 556 -12.85 18.75 -19.68
N LEU A 557 -11.72 18.55 -20.38
CA LEU A 557 -11.60 17.59 -21.47
C LEU A 557 -11.72 16.15 -20.97
N MET A 558 -11.10 15.83 -19.83
CA MET A 558 -11.27 14.56 -19.13
C MET A 558 -12.75 14.35 -18.78
N GLY A 559 -13.43 15.37 -18.25
CA GLY A 559 -14.87 15.37 -17.95
C GLY A 559 -15.74 15.16 -19.19
N LEU A 560 -15.38 15.73 -20.33
CA LEU A 560 -16.04 15.52 -21.63
C LEU A 560 -15.92 14.06 -22.08
N TYR A 561 -14.68 13.51 -22.10
CA TYR A 561 -14.45 12.11 -22.45
C TYR A 561 -15.09 11.15 -21.45
N LYS A 562 -15.13 11.52 -20.16
CA LYS A 562 -15.83 10.77 -19.11
C LYS A 562 -17.33 10.76 -19.36
N GLY A 563 -17.91 11.85 -19.87
CA GLY A 563 -19.30 11.90 -20.30
C GLY A 563 -19.62 10.94 -21.45
N LEU A 564 -18.69 10.77 -22.40
CA LEU A 564 -18.80 9.77 -23.47
C LEU A 564 -18.69 8.35 -22.90
N TYR A 565 -17.69 8.11 -22.04
CA TYR A 565 -17.47 6.84 -21.36
C TYR A 565 -18.70 6.39 -20.54
N LEU A 566 -19.26 7.27 -19.71
CA LEU A 566 -20.42 6.96 -18.86
C LEU A 566 -21.73 6.77 -19.62
N SER A 567 -21.76 7.09 -20.92
CA SER A 567 -22.96 6.94 -21.72
C SER A 567 -23.22 5.51 -22.19
N ASP A 568 -22.21 4.63 -22.10
CA ASP A 568 -22.18 3.26 -22.64
C ASP A 568 -22.52 3.15 -24.14
N LYS A 569 -22.53 4.29 -24.87
CA LYS A 569 -22.91 4.39 -26.29
C LYS A 569 -21.74 4.66 -27.23
N VAL A 570 -20.61 5.09 -26.68
CA VAL A 570 -19.37 5.33 -27.40
C VAL A 570 -18.36 4.35 -26.80
N THR A 571 -17.66 3.60 -27.65
CA THR A 571 -16.63 2.66 -27.23
C THR A 571 -15.24 3.23 -27.46
N GLU A 572 -14.22 2.60 -26.88
CA GLU A 572 -12.81 2.86 -27.12
C GLU A 572 -12.42 2.68 -28.60
N GLU A 573 -13.03 1.71 -29.29
CA GLU A 573 -12.83 1.50 -30.72
C GLU A 573 -13.46 2.62 -31.56
N ASP A 574 -14.66 3.09 -31.19
CA ASP A 574 -15.26 4.26 -31.82
C ASP A 574 -14.38 5.49 -31.64
N LEU A 575 -13.86 5.72 -30.42
CA LEU A 575 -12.99 6.84 -30.11
C LEU A 575 -11.67 6.78 -30.90
N HIS A 576 -11.09 5.58 -31.03
CA HIS A 576 -9.91 5.34 -31.84
C HIS A 576 -10.17 5.62 -33.32
N ASN A 577 -11.27 5.10 -33.87
CA ASN A 577 -11.65 5.31 -35.28
C ASN A 577 -11.93 6.79 -35.56
N TRP A 578 -12.66 7.47 -34.68
CA TRP A 578 -12.92 8.89 -34.83
C TRP A 578 -11.63 9.72 -34.82
N ARG A 579 -10.62 9.29 -34.06
CA ARG A 579 -9.31 9.93 -34.02
C ARG A 579 -8.50 9.65 -35.29
N THR A 580 -8.43 8.41 -35.74
CA THR A 580 -7.65 8.02 -36.94
C THR A 580 -8.27 8.55 -38.23
N GLU A 581 -9.60 8.68 -38.30
CA GLU A 581 -10.33 9.28 -39.41
C GLU A 581 -10.37 10.82 -39.35
N GLY A 582 -9.91 11.43 -38.26
CA GLY A 582 -9.96 12.89 -38.05
C GLY A 582 -11.38 13.45 -37.88
N THR A 583 -12.35 12.61 -37.49
CA THR A 583 -13.77 12.96 -37.33
C THR A 583 -14.19 13.19 -35.87
N LEU A 584 -13.23 13.12 -34.93
CA LEU A 584 -13.40 13.22 -33.47
C LEU A 584 -14.32 14.36 -33.03
N VAL A 585 -14.06 15.60 -33.49
CA VAL A 585 -14.87 16.77 -33.13
C VAL A 585 -16.32 16.65 -33.60
N ALA A 586 -16.53 16.24 -34.86
CA ALA A 586 -17.85 16.16 -35.47
C ALA A 586 -18.72 15.12 -34.75
N ASN A 587 -18.13 13.98 -34.40
CA ASN A 587 -18.84 12.89 -33.73
C ASN A 587 -19.15 13.21 -32.26
N ILE A 588 -18.25 13.87 -31.53
CA ILE A 588 -18.52 14.35 -30.17
C ILE A 588 -19.68 15.36 -30.17
N LYS A 589 -19.67 16.33 -31.11
CA LYS A 589 -20.79 17.28 -31.29
C LYS A 589 -22.10 16.54 -31.56
N ALA A 590 -22.11 15.65 -32.54
CA ALA A 590 -23.31 14.88 -32.91
C ALA A 590 -23.85 14.05 -31.74
N PHE A 591 -22.99 13.52 -30.88
CA PHE A 591 -23.38 12.76 -29.70
C PHE A 591 -24.11 13.66 -28.68
N PHE A 592 -23.47 14.73 -28.22
CA PHE A 592 -24.03 15.56 -27.15
C PHE A 592 -25.19 16.45 -27.62
N PHE A 593 -25.26 16.86 -28.89
CA PHE A 593 -26.43 17.59 -29.41
C PHE A 593 -27.72 16.75 -29.41
N ARG A 594 -27.64 15.41 -29.37
CA ARG A 594 -28.81 14.52 -29.22
C ARG A 594 -29.37 14.49 -27.79
N ILE A 595 -28.58 14.91 -26.80
CA ILE A 595 -29.02 15.03 -25.42
C ILE A 595 -29.75 16.38 -25.27
N PRO A 596 -30.89 16.48 -24.56
CA PRO A 596 -31.56 17.77 -24.36
C PRO A 596 -30.65 18.74 -23.60
N GLU A 597 -30.71 20.03 -23.94
CA GLU A 597 -29.76 21.06 -23.48
C GLU A 597 -29.58 21.11 -21.96
N ALA A 598 -30.68 20.98 -21.20
CA ALA A 598 -30.68 20.97 -19.74
C ALA A 598 -29.86 19.81 -19.11
N TYR A 599 -29.50 18.78 -19.87
CA TYR A 599 -28.82 17.58 -19.39
C TYR A 599 -27.45 17.33 -20.05
N ARG A 600 -26.93 18.27 -20.86
CA ARG A 600 -25.65 18.10 -21.56
C ARG A 600 -24.42 18.23 -20.64
N GLY A 601 -24.60 18.72 -19.41
CA GLY A 601 -23.51 19.02 -18.49
C GLY A 601 -22.69 20.25 -18.90
N GLY A 602 -21.78 20.70 -18.03
CA GLY A 602 -20.95 21.90 -18.26
C GLY A 602 -19.76 21.69 -19.21
N TYR A 603 -19.30 20.45 -19.38
CA TYR A 603 -18.11 20.13 -20.18
C TYR A 603 -18.33 20.21 -21.69
N PHE A 604 -19.54 19.90 -22.18
CA PHE A 604 -19.84 19.98 -23.61
C PHE A 604 -19.98 21.41 -24.15
N PRO A 605 -20.66 22.35 -23.46
CA PRO A 605 -20.60 23.77 -23.80
C PRO A 605 -19.17 24.30 -23.84
N TRP A 606 -18.35 23.97 -22.83
CA TRP A 606 -16.91 24.31 -22.83
C TRP A 606 -16.20 23.74 -24.07
N PHE A 607 -16.46 22.48 -24.43
CA PHE A 607 -15.85 21.85 -25.60
C PHE A 607 -16.23 22.54 -26.93
N LEU A 608 -17.46 23.05 -27.07
CA LEU A 608 -17.89 23.75 -28.30
C LEU A 608 -17.07 25.02 -28.56
N GLU A 609 -16.53 25.64 -27.52
CA GLU A 609 -15.63 26.80 -27.60
C GLU A 609 -14.17 26.39 -27.86
N HIS A 610 -13.81 25.11 -27.63
CA HIS A 610 -12.44 24.58 -27.67
C HIS A 610 -12.23 23.48 -28.71
N THR A 611 -13.04 23.41 -29.77
CA THR A 611 -13.04 22.25 -30.70
C THR A 611 -11.74 22.09 -31.49
N HIS A 612 -11.01 23.18 -31.67
CA HIS A 612 -9.74 23.24 -32.39
C HIS A 612 -8.61 22.42 -31.74
N ILE A 613 -8.75 22.01 -30.47
CA ILE A 613 -7.76 21.19 -29.73
C ILE A 613 -7.64 19.76 -30.28
N LEU A 614 -8.54 19.31 -31.15
CA LEU A 614 -8.54 17.96 -31.72
C LEU A 614 -8.33 17.96 -33.26
N GLU A 615 -8.07 19.11 -33.88
CA GLU A 615 -8.14 19.27 -35.35
C GLU A 615 -6.77 19.23 -36.07
N LYS A 616 -5.61 19.36 -35.38
CA LYS A 616 -4.26 19.15 -35.98
C LYS A 616 -3.20 18.70 -34.94
N PRO A 617 -2.36 17.68 -35.24
CA PRO A 617 -1.20 17.35 -34.43
C PRO A 617 -0.08 18.38 -34.66
N LEU A 618 0.54 18.83 -33.57
CA LEU A 618 1.78 19.60 -33.58
C LEU A 618 2.89 18.70 -33.03
N SER A 619 4.09 18.76 -33.60
CA SER A 619 5.23 17.96 -33.12
C SER A 619 5.48 18.20 -31.62
N GLY A 620 6.00 17.22 -30.86
CA GLY A 620 6.24 17.37 -29.41
C GLY A 620 6.98 18.66 -29.00
N LYS A 621 7.87 19.18 -29.86
CA LYS A 621 8.50 20.51 -29.68
C LYS A 621 7.54 21.68 -29.89
N GLU A 622 6.74 21.65 -30.96
CA GLU A 622 5.68 22.64 -31.21
C GLU A 622 4.56 22.53 -30.18
N ALA A 623 4.30 21.34 -29.62
CA ALA A 623 3.34 21.10 -28.55
C ALA A 623 3.87 21.62 -27.21
N THR A 624 5.15 21.45 -26.87
CA THR A 624 5.75 22.11 -25.69
C THR A 624 5.80 23.63 -25.88
N GLU A 625 6.17 24.14 -27.06
CA GLU A 625 6.18 25.59 -27.33
C GLU A 625 4.77 26.19 -27.33
N LYS A 626 3.77 25.45 -27.84
CA LYS A 626 2.37 25.87 -27.84
C LYS A 626 1.69 25.65 -26.49
N MET A 627 2.04 24.61 -25.73
CA MET A 627 1.59 24.38 -24.34
C MET A 627 2.15 25.46 -23.42
N VAL A 628 3.43 25.83 -23.57
CA VAL A 628 3.99 26.99 -22.87
C VAL A 628 3.30 28.28 -23.32
N ALA A 629 3.05 28.49 -24.63
CA ALA A 629 2.31 29.66 -25.10
C ALA A 629 0.87 29.71 -24.54
N THR A 630 0.14 28.59 -24.58
CA THR A 630 -1.23 28.49 -24.08
C THR A 630 -1.30 28.54 -22.56
N PHE A 631 -0.24 28.11 -21.84
CA PHE A 631 -0.12 28.19 -20.38
C PHE A 631 -0.17 29.62 -19.89
N PHE A 632 0.30 30.54 -20.71
CA PHE A 632 0.25 31.95 -20.43
C PHE A 632 -0.94 32.66 -21.08
N ASP A 633 -1.74 32.02 -21.94
CA ASP A 633 -2.85 32.70 -22.64
C ASP A 633 -3.92 33.23 -21.68
N GLN A 634 -4.31 32.45 -20.67
CA GLN A 634 -5.27 32.90 -19.65
C GLN A 634 -4.68 34.04 -18.80
N ALA A 635 -3.41 33.90 -18.42
CA ALA A 635 -2.67 34.89 -17.64
C ALA A 635 -2.43 36.18 -18.42
N ASN A 636 -2.31 36.12 -19.75
CA ASN A 636 -1.99 37.25 -20.62
C ASN A 636 -3.02 38.38 -20.49
N SER A 637 -4.29 38.03 -20.31
CA SER A 637 -5.37 39.01 -20.09
C SER A 637 -5.21 39.86 -18.82
N TYR A 638 -4.38 39.41 -17.86
CA TYR A 638 -4.08 40.13 -16.63
C TYR A 638 -2.90 41.09 -16.77
N LEU A 639 -2.12 41.00 -17.85
CA LEU A 639 -1.03 41.95 -18.15
C LEU A 639 -1.60 43.31 -18.61
N THR A 640 -0.82 44.38 -18.42
CA THR A 640 -1.16 45.68 -18.98
C THR A 640 -1.08 45.65 -20.51
N PRO A 641 -1.78 46.54 -21.23
CA PRO A 641 -1.78 46.53 -22.70
C PRO A 641 -0.38 46.57 -23.33
N GLU A 642 0.61 47.16 -22.65
CA GLU A 642 2.00 47.24 -23.13
C GLU A 642 2.79 45.94 -22.97
N ASP A 643 2.35 45.04 -22.09
CA ASP A 643 3.00 43.77 -21.76
C ASP A 643 2.26 42.55 -22.33
N GLN A 644 1.01 42.72 -22.76
CA GLN A 644 0.23 41.67 -23.42
C GLN A 644 0.93 41.13 -24.67
N GLY A 645 1.02 39.80 -24.75
CA GLY A 645 1.66 39.07 -25.85
C GLY A 645 3.17 38.85 -25.68
N LYS A 646 3.78 39.37 -24.60
CA LYS A 646 5.18 39.08 -24.26
C LYS A 646 5.30 37.71 -23.61
N LYS A 647 6.41 37.02 -23.91
CA LYS A 647 6.77 35.77 -23.22
C LYS A 647 7.25 36.07 -21.78
N PRO A 648 7.15 35.12 -20.84
CA PRO A 648 7.60 35.34 -19.47
C PRO A 648 9.03 35.88 -19.36
N GLN A 649 9.96 35.41 -20.20
CA GLN A 649 11.37 35.85 -20.21
C GLN A 649 11.56 37.30 -20.73
N GLU A 650 10.56 37.86 -21.42
CA GLU A 650 10.58 39.20 -21.99
C GLU A 650 9.97 40.25 -21.04
N LEU A 651 9.24 39.80 -20.01
CA LEU A 651 8.67 40.67 -19.00
C LEU A 651 9.77 41.21 -18.09
N LYS A 652 9.81 42.53 -17.97
CA LYS A 652 10.68 43.24 -17.02
C LYS A 652 9.83 44.09 -16.06
N PRO A 653 10.22 44.20 -14.78
CA PRO A 653 11.39 43.58 -14.12
C PRO A 653 11.23 42.06 -13.91
N ASP A 654 12.29 41.35 -13.50
CA ASP A 654 12.25 39.88 -13.31
C ASP A 654 11.17 39.43 -12.30
N ALA A 655 10.86 40.30 -11.33
CA ALA A 655 9.74 40.13 -10.40
C ALA A 655 8.39 39.98 -11.11
N LYS A 656 8.17 40.73 -12.20
CA LYS A 656 6.95 40.63 -13.02
C LYS A 656 6.89 39.28 -13.74
N ALA A 657 8.02 38.81 -14.27
CA ALA A 657 8.10 37.48 -14.88
C ALA A 657 7.79 36.37 -13.88
N ALA A 658 8.39 36.39 -12.69
CA ALA A 658 8.15 35.41 -11.62
C ALA A 658 6.67 35.38 -11.18
N CYS A 659 6.06 36.55 -10.98
CA CYS A 659 4.64 36.69 -10.67
C CYS A 659 3.73 36.19 -11.79
N TYR A 660 4.14 36.36 -13.04
CA TYR A 660 3.39 35.90 -14.20
C TYR A 660 3.34 34.37 -14.28
N PHE A 661 4.47 33.70 -13.99
CA PHE A 661 4.52 32.24 -13.81
C PHE A 661 3.58 31.78 -12.69
N MET A 662 3.66 32.42 -11.51
CA MET A 662 2.79 32.08 -10.38
C MET A 662 1.30 32.27 -10.71
N LEU A 663 0.95 33.34 -11.42
CA LEU A 663 -0.42 33.59 -11.89
C LEU A 663 -0.89 32.48 -12.84
N ALA A 664 -0.04 32.08 -13.79
CA ALA A 664 -0.37 31.03 -14.73
C ALA A 664 -0.60 29.67 -14.02
N GLU A 665 0.25 29.31 -13.06
CA GLU A 665 0.07 28.08 -12.25
C GLU A 665 -1.23 28.11 -11.44
N VAL A 666 -1.52 29.24 -10.80
CA VAL A 666 -2.73 29.45 -9.99
C VAL A 666 -4.01 29.38 -10.82
N LEU A 667 -4.01 29.96 -12.02
CA LEU A 667 -5.13 29.85 -12.97
C LEU A 667 -5.40 28.39 -13.35
N HIS A 668 -4.39 27.55 -13.24
CA HIS A 668 -4.46 26.11 -13.48
C HIS A 668 -4.63 25.29 -12.20
N SER A 669 -4.92 25.90 -11.04
CA SER A 669 -5.04 25.19 -9.76
C SER A 669 -3.79 24.33 -9.41
N ALA A 670 -2.62 24.78 -9.87
CA ALA A 670 -1.33 24.21 -9.58
C ALA A 670 -0.53 25.14 -8.65
N HIS A 671 0.59 24.65 -8.14
CA HIS A 671 1.59 25.45 -7.44
C HIS A 671 2.99 25.00 -7.89
N PRO A 672 4.04 25.80 -7.63
CA PRO A 672 5.38 25.48 -8.08
C PRO A 672 5.87 24.15 -7.49
N ASN A 673 6.79 23.48 -8.17
CA ASN A 673 7.49 22.30 -7.68
C ASN A 673 8.84 22.66 -7.02
N PRO A 674 9.40 21.84 -6.11
CA PRO A 674 10.61 22.18 -5.36
C PRO A 674 11.88 22.47 -6.19
N VAL A 675 11.93 22.03 -7.45
CA VAL A 675 13.04 22.29 -8.40
C VAL A 675 12.89 23.67 -9.05
N GLU A 676 11.69 24.24 -9.10
CA GLU A 676 11.42 25.56 -9.64
C GLU A 676 11.80 26.68 -8.67
N GLU A 677 12.35 27.77 -9.20
CA GLU A 677 12.75 28.94 -8.40
C GLU A 677 11.56 29.58 -7.68
N ASN A 678 10.37 29.56 -8.31
CA ASN A 678 9.15 30.11 -7.75
C ASN A 678 8.69 29.40 -6.47
N TRP A 679 9.00 28.11 -6.30
CA TRP A 679 8.70 27.40 -5.05
C TRP A 679 9.45 28.03 -3.87
N TYR A 680 10.70 28.42 -4.12
CA TYR A 680 11.50 29.11 -3.12
C TYR A 680 11.03 30.55 -2.90
N THR A 681 10.92 31.35 -3.96
CA THR A 681 10.68 32.80 -3.87
C THR A 681 9.30 33.16 -3.35
N PHE A 682 8.28 32.33 -3.61
CA PHE A 682 6.93 32.52 -3.04
C PHE A 682 6.73 31.86 -1.67
N GLY A 683 7.80 31.35 -1.05
CA GLY A 683 7.79 30.93 0.34
C GLY A 683 7.23 29.53 0.59
N PHE A 684 7.04 28.68 -0.43
CA PHE A 684 6.65 27.28 -0.22
C PHE A 684 7.70 26.51 0.57
N CYS A 685 8.97 26.92 0.50
CA CYS A 685 10.04 26.39 1.36
C CYS A 685 9.78 26.57 2.87
N THR A 686 8.86 27.45 3.27
CA THR A 686 8.47 27.64 4.68
C THR A 686 7.47 26.60 5.17
N CYS A 687 6.74 25.93 4.28
CA CYS A 687 5.75 24.90 4.59
C CYS A 687 6.39 23.66 5.25
N LEU A 688 5.65 23.01 6.13
CA LEU A 688 6.07 21.81 6.86
C LEU A 688 5.92 20.54 6.02
N ASP A 689 4.88 20.47 5.19
CA ASP A 689 4.55 19.32 4.35
C ASP A 689 3.72 19.70 3.10
N ASP A 690 3.49 18.72 2.23
CA ASP A 690 2.71 18.86 0.99
C ASP A 690 1.27 19.39 1.22
N TYR A 691 0.71 19.18 2.41
CA TYR A 691 -0.63 19.67 2.72
C TYR A 691 -0.61 21.18 2.97
N GLU A 692 0.39 21.67 3.70
CA GLU A 692 0.60 23.10 3.89
C GLU A 692 0.99 23.79 2.57
N GLU A 693 1.76 23.14 1.69
CA GLU A 693 2.04 23.64 0.32
C GLU A 693 0.77 23.83 -0.50
N ARG A 694 -0.13 22.83 -0.54
CA ARG A 694 -1.42 22.95 -1.24
C ARG A 694 -2.28 24.06 -0.64
N THR A 695 -2.24 24.22 0.67
CA THR A 695 -2.98 25.28 1.37
C THR A 695 -2.42 26.66 1.02
N LEU A 696 -1.10 26.80 0.91
CA LEU A 696 -0.44 28.03 0.46
C LEU A 696 -0.74 28.33 -1.00
N GLY A 697 -0.76 27.33 -1.88
CA GLY A 697 -1.23 27.47 -3.26
C GLY A 697 -2.67 28.00 -3.31
N GLY A 698 -3.55 27.47 -2.45
CA GLY A 698 -4.91 27.98 -2.27
C GLY A 698 -4.98 29.42 -1.76
N LEU A 699 -4.05 29.86 -0.91
CA LEU A 699 -3.96 31.27 -0.47
C LEU A 699 -3.62 32.19 -1.65
N TYR A 700 -2.61 31.83 -2.46
CA TYR A 700 -2.26 32.59 -3.68
C TYR A 700 -3.38 32.57 -4.71
N GLN A 701 -4.15 31.48 -4.79
CA GLN A 701 -5.36 31.41 -5.59
C GLN A 701 -6.43 32.41 -5.17
N LYS A 702 -6.76 32.45 -3.87
CA LYS A 702 -7.70 33.45 -3.34
C LYS A 702 -7.21 34.87 -3.61
N LEU A 703 -5.90 35.11 -3.47
CA LEU A 703 -5.29 36.42 -3.69
C LEU A 703 -5.36 36.85 -5.16
N LEU A 704 -5.06 35.97 -6.12
CA LEU A 704 -4.94 36.34 -7.54
C LEU A 704 -6.25 36.27 -8.32
N ILE A 705 -7.13 35.31 -7.99
CA ILE A 705 -8.33 35.04 -8.79
C ILE A 705 -9.64 35.03 -7.97
N GLY A 706 -9.57 35.05 -6.63
CA GLY A 706 -10.72 34.97 -5.73
C GLY A 706 -11.41 33.60 -5.73
N ASP A 707 -12.65 33.54 -5.21
CA ASP A 707 -13.44 32.29 -5.07
C ASP A 707 -14.09 31.78 -6.39
N LYS A 708 -13.59 32.20 -7.56
CA LYS A 708 -14.25 32.00 -8.87
C LYS A 708 -14.37 30.53 -9.31
N LEU A 709 -13.67 29.59 -8.67
CA LEU A 709 -13.65 28.17 -9.05
C LEU A 709 -14.57 27.26 -8.24
N PHE A 710 -15.17 27.74 -7.13
CA PHE A 710 -16.14 26.99 -6.33
C PHE A 710 -17.41 27.80 -6.03
N PRO A 711 -18.26 28.09 -7.04
CA PRO A 711 -19.54 28.75 -6.81
C PRO A 711 -20.50 27.78 -6.09
N GLY A 712 -20.50 27.76 -4.76
CA GLY A 712 -21.44 26.95 -3.97
C GLY A 712 -20.94 26.45 -2.61
N ALA A 713 -19.64 26.57 -2.30
CA ALA A 713 -19.13 26.32 -0.94
C ALA A 713 -19.34 27.60 -0.11
N GLY A 714 -20.45 27.65 0.66
CA GLY A 714 -20.96 28.85 1.32
C GLY A 714 -20.05 29.54 2.35
N TRP A 715 -18.98 30.18 1.90
CA TRP A 715 -18.22 31.18 2.67
C TRP A 715 -18.59 32.57 2.16
N ASN A 716 -19.47 33.26 2.88
CA ASN A 716 -19.89 34.64 2.59
C ASN A 716 -18.79 35.67 2.95
N ARG A 717 -17.55 35.52 2.45
CA ARG A 717 -16.50 36.54 2.61
C ARG A 717 -16.26 37.24 1.27
N VAL A 718 -16.49 38.55 1.23
CA VAL A 718 -16.19 39.40 0.06
C VAL A 718 -14.73 39.82 0.15
N PHE A 719 -13.87 39.27 -0.69
CA PHE A 719 -12.46 39.63 -0.77
C PHE A 719 -12.24 40.73 -1.82
N LYS A 720 -11.35 41.70 -1.53
CA LYS A 720 -10.84 42.62 -2.56
C LYS A 720 -9.80 41.84 -3.37
N ILE A 721 -9.99 41.73 -4.69
CA ILE A 721 -9.02 41.09 -5.57
C ILE A 721 -8.10 42.19 -6.14
N PRO A 722 -6.78 42.16 -5.87
CA PRO A 722 -5.82 43.10 -6.42
C PRO A 722 -5.62 42.85 -7.92
N THR A 723 -5.25 43.90 -8.63
CA THR A 723 -4.78 43.78 -10.01
C THR A 723 -3.45 43.02 -10.06
N PHE A 724 -3.14 42.40 -11.19
CA PHE A 724 -1.83 41.78 -11.38
C PHE A 724 -0.68 42.78 -11.22
N THR A 725 -0.92 44.06 -11.57
CA THR A 725 0.07 45.12 -11.36
C THR A 725 0.34 45.38 -9.89
N GLU A 726 -0.71 45.50 -9.07
CA GLU A 726 -0.57 45.61 -7.62
C GLU A 726 0.15 44.38 -7.04
N PHE A 727 -0.12 43.17 -7.57
CA PHE A 727 0.53 41.95 -7.11
C PHE A 727 2.03 41.90 -7.39
N TRP A 728 2.46 42.09 -8.66
CA TRP A 728 3.90 41.99 -8.96
C TRP A 728 4.70 43.16 -8.40
N GLN A 729 4.09 44.35 -8.25
CA GLN A 729 4.72 45.48 -7.56
C GLN A 729 4.86 45.22 -6.06
N ALA A 730 3.86 44.59 -5.43
CA ALA A 730 3.97 44.18 -4.04
C ALA A 730 5.03 43.09 -3.85
N PHE A 731 5.16 42.15 -4.79
CA PHE A 731 6.24 41.16 -4.77
C PHE A 731 7.62 41.80 -4.91
N GLU A 732 7.81 42.70 -5.89
CA GLU A 732 9.07 43.42 -6.07
C GLU A 732 9.44 44.30 -4.86
N ALA A 733 8.44 44.93 -4.25
CA ALA A 733 8.62 45.77 -3.06
C ALA A 733 8.76 44.97 -1.76
N GLY A 734 8.56 43.65 -1.76
CA GLY A 734 8.54 42.82 -0.56
C GLY A 734 7.32 43.05 0.36
N SER A 735 6.23 43.59 -0.18
CA SER A 735 5.00 43.95 0.55
C SER A 735 3.81 43.02 0.26
N LEU A 736 4.06 41.77 -0.19
CA LEU A 736 3.00 40.78 -0.43
C LEU A 736 2.12 40.51 0.81
N ILE A 737 2.70 40.54 2.01
CA ILE A 737 1.95 40.37 3.26
C ILE A 737 0.96 41.52 3.46
N GLU A 738 1.39 42.76 3.24
CA GLU A 738 0.52 43.94 3.33
C GLU A 738 -0.60 43.89 2.28
N LEU A 739 -0.29 43.37 1.09
CA LEU A 739 -1.27 43.14 0.04
C LEU A 739 -2.32 42.10 0.48
N MET A 740 -1.88 40.93 0.98
CA MET A 740 -2.77 39.87 1.50
C MET A 740 -3.69 40.39 2.62
N ASP A 741 -3.14 41.18 3.55
CA ASP A 741 -3.89 41.83 4.63
C ASP A 741 -4.96 42.77 4.08
N SER A 742 -4.59 43.63 3.11
CA SER A 742 -5.52 44.58 2.47
C SER A 742 -6.62 43.90 1.67
N CYS A 743 -6.41 42.65 1.27
CA CYS A 743 -7.37 41.82 0.53
C CYS A 743 -8.28 40.98 1.45
N GLY A 744 -8.08 41.04 2.77
CA GLY A 744 -8.87 40.30 3.76
C GLY A 744 -8.40 38.86 4.02
N LEU A 745 -7.16 38.53 3.63
CA LEU A 745 -6.57 37.20 3.77
C LEU A 745 -5.65 37.05 4.99
N LYS A 746 -5.67 38.01 5.91
CA LYS A 746 -4.83 38.02 7.12
C LYS A 746 -4.93 36.73 7.95
N GLU A 747 -6.15 36.26 8.22
CA GLU A 747 -6.35 35.03 9.00
C GLU A 747 -5.78 33.79 8.30
N ASP A 748 -5.94 33.70 6.97
CA ASP A 748 -5.43 32.59 6.17
C ASP A 748 -3.90 32.64 6.10
N GLN A 749 -3.31 33.82 5.88
CA GLN A 749 -1.87 34.05 5.85
C GLN A 749 -1.22 33.78 7.21
N SER A 750 -1.85 34.18 8.31
CA SER A 750 -1.29 34.03 9.67
C SER A 750 -1.28 32.58 10.16
N SER A 751 -1.94 31.67 9.43
CA SER A 751 -1.84 30.23 9.70
C SER A 751 -0.46 29.65 9.37
N PHE A 752 0.31 30.33 8.51
CA PHE A 752 1.66 29.91 8.11
C PHE A 752 2.72 30.55 8.99
N ARG A 753 3.43 29.72 9.77
CA ARG A 753 4.34 30.16 10.85
C ARG A 753 5.46 31.10 10.42
N HIS A 754 6.09 30.86 9.26
CA HIS A 754 7.29 31.60 8.82
C HIS A 754 7.08 32.41 7.54
N LEU A 755 5.91 32.30 6.91
CA LEU A 755 5.61 32.93 5.61
C LEU A 755 5.74 34.45 5.68
N GLU A 756 5.22 35.09 6.74
CA GLU A 756 5.34 36.53 6.95
C GLU A 756 6.80 37.00 6.98
N SER A 757 7.60 36.36 7.84
CA SER A 757 9.01 36.69 8.00
C SER A 757 9.82 36.44 6.73
N PHE A 758 9.43 35.42 5.95
CA PHE A 758 10.09 35.09 4.71
C PHE A 758 9.79 36.15 3.65
N LEU A 759 8.52 36.40 3.33
CA LEU A 759 8.12 37.32 2.26
C LEU A 759 8.44 38.80 2.55
N SER A 760 8.56 39.19 3.83
CA SER A 760 8.91 40.56 4.21
C SER A 760 10.41 40.88 4.08
N THR A 761 11.26 39.91 3.74
CA THR A 761 12.73 40.07 3.71
C THR A 761 13.38 39.53 2.42
N PRO A 762 12.99 40.02 1.22
CA PRO A 762 13.37 39.41 -0.06
C PRO A 762 14.85 39.52 -0.45
N ALA A 763 15.62 40.42 0.19
CA ALA A 763 17.00 40.69 -0.22
C ALA A 763 18.03 39.67 0.29
N SER A 764 17.72 38.92 1.37
CA SER A 764 18.62 37.90 1.91
C SER A 764 17.88 36.95 2.84
N HIS A 765 17.49 35.79 2.32
CA HIS A 765 16.88 34.75 3.13
C HIS A 765 17.94 33.93 3.87
N PRO A 766 17.66 33.48 5.10
CA PRO A 766 18.47 32.48 5.80
C PRO A 766 18.77 31.26 4.93
N SER A 767 20.03 30.81 4.92
CA SER A 767 20.47 29.66 4.11
C SER A 767 19.77 28.35 4.49
N VAL A 768 19.15 28.26 5.67
CA VAL A 768 18.32 27.12 6.09
C VAL A 768 17.14 26.85 5.16
N TRP A 769 16.60 27.88 4.51
CA TRP A 769 15.52 27.68 3.54
C TRP A 769 16.05 26.98 2.28
N GLY A 770 17.25 27.34 1.84
CA GLY A 770 17.94 26.63 0.75
C GLY A 770 18.28 25.19 1.14
N LEU A 771 18.62 24.95 2.42
CA LEU A 771 18.78 23.61 2.94
C LEU A 771 17.48 22.82 2.84
N LYS A 772 16.33 23.40 3.25
CA LYS A 772 15.02 22.73 3.10
C LYS A 772 14.73 22.37 1.64
N GLN A 773 14.94 23.29 0.71
CA GLN A 773 14.74 23.02 -0.73
C GLN A 773 15.60 21.84 -1.20
N PHE A 774 16.90 21.86 -0.89
CA PHE A 774 17.83 20.79 -1.25
C PHE A 774 17.41 19.41 -0.68
N LEU A 775 16.92 19.39 0.56
CA LEU A 775 16.47 18.16 1.20
C LEU A 775 15.15 17.62 0.63
N VAL A 776 14.24 18.50 0.20
CA VAL A 776 12.96 18.13 -0.44
C VAL A 776 13.19 17.58 -1.85
N ILE A 777 14.07 18.20 -2.64
CA ILE A 777 14.45 17.71 -3.98
C ILE A 777 15.00 16.27 -3.89
N ASN A 778 15.78 15.99 -2.83
CA ASN A 778 16.24 14.62 -2.50
C ASN A 778 17.00 13.88 -3.63
N GLN A 779 17.61 14.62 -4.55
CA GLN A 779 18.39 14.09 -5.67
C GLN A 779 19.77 14.76 -5.74
N PRO A 780 20.67 14.50 -4.76
CA PRO A 780 21.94 15.21 -4.64
C PRO A 780 22.93 14.95 -5.80
N ALA A 781 22.67 13.93 -6.64
CA ALA A 781 23.46 13.65 -7.84
C ALA A 781 23.11 14.58 -9.02
N GLU A 782 21.82 14.90 -9.18
CA GLU A 782 21.31 15.76 -10.26
C GLU A 782 21.30 17.23 -9.84
N HIS A 783 21.02 17.49 -8.56
CA HIS A 783 20.97 18.81 -7.94
C HIS A 783 21.92 18.87 -6.74
N PRO A 784 23.24 19.10 -6.95
CA PRO A 784 24.22 19.15 -5.86
C PRO A 784 24.00 20.34 -4.92
N PRO A 785 24.47 20.27 -3.66
CA PRO A 785 24.31 21.35 -2.70
C PRO A 785 24.99 22.63 -3.21
N SER A 786 24.30 23.77 -3.08
CA SER A 786 24.86 25.06 -3.49
C SER A 786 26.11 25.42 -2.66
N PRO A 787 26.99 26.31 -3.14
CA PRO A 787 28.20 26.71 -2.40
C PRO A 787 27.89 27.21 -0.98
N ALA A 788 26.77 27.92 -0.80
CA ALA A 788 26.32 28.37 0.50
C ALA A 788 26.00 27.19 1.42
N LEU A 789 25.28 26.18 0.94
CA LEU A 789 24.97 24.98 1.74
C LEU A 789 26.22 24.15 2.04
N ALA A 790 27.13 24.06 1.08
CA ALA A 790 28.40 23.36 1.24
C ALA A 790 29.20 23.91 2.42
N VAL A 791 29.25 25.23 2.56
CA VAL A 791 29.95 25.93 3.64
C VAL A 791 29.14 25.93 4.92
N ASP A 792 27.89 26.40 4.87
CA ASP A 792 27.08 26.69 6.04
C ASP A 792 26.72 25.40 6.79
N TYR A 793 26.36 24.34 6.06
CA TYR A 793 25.87 23.08 6.63
C TYR A 793 26.86 21.93 6.52
N GLY A 794 28.08 22.19 6.05
CA GLY A 794 29.19 21.24 6.11
C GLY A 794 29.20 20.17 5.01
N PHE A 795 28.41 20.32 3.93
CA PHE A 795 28.51 19.38 2.79
C PHE A 795 29.88 19.41 2.11
N MET A 796 30.66 20.50 2.25
CA MET A 796 32.04 20.55 1.79
C MET A 796 32.97 19.56 2.51
N ASN A 797 32.57 19.06 3.69
CA ASN A 797 33.33 18.08 4.45
C ASN A 797 33.06 16.64 3.99
N CYS A 798 32.00 16.40 3.21
CA CYS A 798 31.65 15.07 2.74
C CYS A 798 32.66 14.58 1.69
N ARG A 799 33.21 13.38 1.91
CA ARG A 799 34.22 12.75 1.03
C ARG A 799 33.62 11.66 0.14
N SER A 800 32.42 11.21 0.44
CA SER A 800 31.69 10.19 -0.32
C SER A 800 30.23 10.58 -0.48
N PHE A 801 29.57 9.99 -1.47
CA PHE A 801 28.13 10.12 -1.65
C PHE A 801 27.35 9.65 -0.42
N GLU A 802 27.83 8.60 0.26
CA GLU A 802 27.27 8.09 1.51
C GLU A 802 27.32 9.13 2.65
N GLU A 803 28.42 9.88 2.78
CA GLU A 803 28.51 10.97 3.77
C GLU A 803 27.54 12.11 3.45
N THR A 804 27.37 12.44 2.16
CA THR A 804 26.37 13.42 1.71
C THR A 804 24.95 12.97 2.07
N CYS A 805 24.58 11.73 1.75
CA CYS A 805 23.27 11.16 2.11
C CYS A 805 23.07 11.11 3.63
N THR A 806 24.10 10.76 4.39
CA THR A 806 24.07 10.75 5.86
C THR A 806 23.80 12.15 6.41
N LEU A 807 24.51 13.16 5.91
CA LEU A 807 24.35 14.54 6.35
C LEU A 807 22.97 15.11 5.96
N MET A 808 22.47 14.79 4.76
CA MET A 808 21.11 15.11 4.35
C MET A 808 20.07 14.51 5.30
N GLU A 809 20.24 13.23 5.63
CA GLU A 809 19.33 12.54 6.54
C GLU A 809 19.33 13.19 7.93
N ILE A 810 20.50 13.51 8.50
CA ILE A 810 20.63 14.23 9.79
C ILE A 810 19.80 15.52 9.77
N TYR A 811 19.97 16.36 8.74
CA TYR A 811 19.23 17.62 8.65
C TYR A 811 17.73 17.43 8.42
N LYS A 812 17.31 16.40 7.67
CA LYS A 812 15.87 16.06 7.53
C LYS A 812 15.24 15.73 8.87
N ARG A 813 15.88 14.90 9.70
CA ARG A 813 15.34 14.58 11.05
C ARG A 813 15.30 15.81 11.93
N LEU A 814 16.35 16.61 11.86
CA LEU A 814 16.48 17.82 12.66
C LEU A 814 15.36 18.82 12.34
N LEU A 815 15.09 19.06 11.06
CA LEU A 815 14.05 20.00 10.60
C LEU A 815 12.61 19.49 10.77
N GLN A 816 12.40 18.20 11.09
CA GLN A 816 11.10 17.69 11.52
C GLN A 816 10.74 18.10 12.96
N GLN A 817 11.72 18.48 13.78
CA GLN A 817 11.54 18.74 15.21
C GLN A 817 11.99 20.13 15.63
N ALA A 818 13.05 20.64 15.02
CA ALA A 818 13.65 21.94 15.31
C ALA A 818 13.10 23.03 14.39
N ASP A 819 12.96 24.24 14.92
CA ASP A 819 12.64 25.41 14.13
C ASP A 819 13.79 25.71 13.14
N PRO A 820 13.52 25.89 11.83
CA PRO A 820 14.56 26.17 10.85
C PRO A 820 15.41 27.40 11.20
N LEU A 821 14.82 28.44 11.79
CA LEU A 821 15.56 29.66 12.14
C LEU A 821 16.45 29.45 13.37
N ASP A 822 16.12 28.52 14.26
CA ASP A 822 17.01 28.13 15.36
C ASP A 822 18.20 27.31 14.85
N LEU A 823 17.99 26.47 13.83
CA LEU A 823 19.09 25.80 13.11
C LEU A 823 20.00 26.81 12.41
N GLN A 824 19.44 27.87 11.81
CA GLN A 824 20.24 28.97 11.24
C GLN A 824 21.11 29.65 12.32
N LYS A 825 20.56 29.95 13.49
CA LYS A 825 21.33 30.55 14.59
C LYS A 825 22.47 29.63 15.05
N ALA A 826 22.21 28.32 15.11
CA ALA A 826 23.24 27.34 15.44
C ALA A 826 24.33 27.25 14.36
N CYS A 827 23.94 27.33 13.09
CA CYS A 827 24.86 27.43 11.95
C CYS A 827 25.83 28.60 12.14
N LEU A 828 25.31 29.81 12.34
CA LEU A 828 26.10 31.04 12.49
C LEU A 828 26.92 31.08 13.79
N ALA A 829 26.55 30.28 14.79
CA ALA A 829 27.30 30.13 16.03
C ALA A 829 28.44 29.08 15.93
N GLY A 830 28.57 28.37 14.81
CA GLY A 830 29.50 27.25 14.67
C GLY A 830 29.14 26.03 15.52
N LYS A 831 27.86 25.90 15.87
CA LYS A 831 27.35 24.93 16.87
C LYS A 831 26.33 23.97 16.30
N LEU A 832 26.45 23.62 15.02
CA LEU A 832 25.52 22.72 14.34
C LEU A 832 25.43 21.35 15.00
N PHE A 833 26.59 20.79 15.39
CA PHE A 833 26.64 19.49 16.05
C PHE A 833 26.02 19.54 17.45
N GLU A 834 26.38 20.52 18.27
CA GLU A 834 25.82 20.72 19.61
C GLU A 834 24.32 21.04 19.57
N PHE A 835 23.85 21.68 18.49
CA PHE A 835 22.43 21.91 18.27
C PHE A 835 21.72 20.62 17.90
N ALA A 836 22.27 19.83 16.98
CA ALA A 836 21.70 18.53 16.60
C ALA A 836 21.65 17.54 17.77
N GLU A 837 22.67 17.53 18.65
CA GLU A 837 22.70 16.72 19.88
C GLU A 837 21.50 16.96 20.83
N LYS A 838 20.84 18.11 20.75
CA LYS A 838 19.65 18.40 21.57
C LYS A 838 18.40 17.65 21.09
N TYR A 839 18.36 17.24 19.82
CA TYR A 839 17.19 16.64 19.17
C TYR A 839 17.39 15.17 18.80
N SER A 840 18.63 14.69 18.69
CA SER A 840 18.93 13.30 18.33
C SER A 840 20.26 12.80 18.90
N THR A 841 20.40 11.48 19.03
CA THR A 841 21.67 10.85 19.40
C THR A 841 22.67 11.00 18.26
N MET A 842 23.73 11.78 18.47
CA MET A 842 24.77 12.06 17.48
C MET A 842 26.00 11.20 17.70
N LYS A 843 26.54 10.60 16.64
CA LYS A 843 27.84 9.92 16.71
C LYS A 843 28.99 10.94 16.70
N PRO A 844 30.06 10.75 17.51
CA PRO A 844 31.20 11.66 17.53
C PRO A 844 31.86 11.88 16.16
N GLU A 845 31.82 10.87 15.28
CA GLU A 845 32.37 10.92 13.92
C GLU A 845 31.66 11.94 13.00
N TRP A 846 30.37 12.23 13.24
CA TRP A 846 29.60 13.20 12.45
C TRP A 846 29.94 14.66 12.78
N ARG A 847 30.66 14.90 13.89
CA ARG A 847 31.13 16.24 14.27
C ARG A 847 32.00 16.88 13.19
N ARG A 848 32.77 16.06 12.48
CA ARG A 848 33.56 16.51 11.32
C ARG A 848 32.69 16.96 10.16
N LEU A 849 31.58 16.25 9.89
CA LEU A 849 30.69 16.54 8.76
C LEU A 849 29.98 17.88 8.97
N MET A 850 29.54 18.16 10.20
CA MET A 850 28.78 19.38 10.54
C MET A 850 29.67 20.58 10.89
N GLY A 851 30.98 20.49 10.67
CA GLY A 851 31.89 21.61 10.86
C GLY A 851 31.67 22.69 9.80
N ASN A 852 31.60 23.95 10.20
CA ASN A 852 31.51 25.08 9.27
C ASN A 852 32.50 26.18 9.67
N VAL A 853 32.54 27.25 8.87
CA VAL A 853 33.51 28.35 9.04
C VAL A 853 33.11 29.35 10.13
N TYR A 854 31.99 29.15 10.82
CA TYR A 854 31.43 30.09 11.78
C TYR A 854 31.86 29.80 13.23
N PRO A 855 31.84 30.80 14.12
CA PRO A 855 31.60 32.21 13.83
C PRO A 855 32.79 32.82 13.06
N LEU A 856 32.49 33.63 12.04
CA LEU A 856 33.53 34.38 11.34
C LEU A 856 34.20 35.30 12.36
N GLN A 857 35.50 35.14 12.61
CA GLN A 857 36.24 36.05 13.48
C GLN A 857 36.20 37.45 12.86
N ASP A 858 35.90 38.47 13.68
CA ASP A 858 36.02 39.87 13.28
C ASP A 858 37.44 40.12 12.77
N PHE A 859 37.60 40.20 11.44
CA PHE A 859 38.78 40.79 10.84
C PHE A 859 38.75 42.27 11.22
N ASN A 860 39.42 42.60 12.32
CA ASN A 860 39.81 43.96 12.63
C ASN A 860 40.54 44.53 11.41
N LEU A 861 39.87 45.45 10.72
CA LEU A 861 40.42 46.39 9.75
C LEU A 861 41.37 47.37 10.47
N SER A 862 42.45 46.86 11.06
CA SER A 862 43.51 47.69 11.65
C SER A 862 44.78 46.88 11.91
N ALA A 863 45.49 46.49 10.84
CA ALA A 863 46.96 46.41 10.83
C ALA A 863 47.44 46.09 9.41
N GLY A 864 47.90 47.13 8.71
CA GLY A 864 48.66 46.96 7.48
C GLY A 864 50.02 46.31 7.76
N ARG A 865 50.32 45.27 6.98
CA ARG A 865 51.64 44.72 6.58
C ARG A 865 51.32 43.38 5.89
N GLY A 866 51.11 43.34 4.57
CA GLY A 866 52.13 43.57 3.56
C GLY A 866 53.07 42.36 3.54
N LEU A 867 52.78 41.36 2.72
CA LEU A 867 53.76 40.46 2.09
C LEU A 867 53.10 39.72 0.90
N ASP A 868 53.86 39.70 -0.19
CA ASP A 868 53.55 39.37 -1.57
C ASP A 868 52.97 37.98 -1.87
N GLY A 869 52.16 37.90 -2.95
CA GLY A 869 51.73 36.65 -3.60
C GLY A 869 52.87 35.93 -4.35
N PRO A 870 52.60 34.83 -5.08
CA PRO A 870 51.97 34.99 -6.40
C PRO A 870 51.07 33.82 -6.92
N LYS A 871 50.13 34.22 -7.81
CA LYS A 871 49.69 33.59 -9.10
C LYS A 871 49.17 32.14 -9.04
N THR A 872 47.98 31.78 -9.53
CA THR A 872 47.42 31.89 -10.90
C THR A 872 45.89 31.62 -10.83
N GLY A 873 45.00 32.46 -11.37
CA GLY A 873 44.39 32.31 -12.71
C GLY A 873 43.30 31.23 -12.74
N GLY A 874 42.03 31.42 -13.10
CA GLY A 874 41.22 32.54 -13.58
C GLY A 874 39.88 31.98 -14.09
N CYS A 875 38.82 32.81 -14.11
CA CYS A 875 37.56 32.66 -14.89
C CYS A 875 36.64 31.47 -14.47
N TRP A 876 35.31 31.55 -14.33
CA TRP A 876 34.22 32.19 -15.10
C TRP A 876 33.04 32.46 -14.13
N ARG A 877 32.35 33.61 -14.19
CA ARG A 877 31.16 33.91 -15.03
C ARG A 877 29.99 32.97 -14.83
#